data_AF-A0A0A8E3V9-F1
#
_entry.id   AF-A0A0A8E3V9-F1
#
_cell.length_a   1.000
_cell.length_b   1.000
_cell.length_c   1.000
_cell.angle_alpha   90.00
_cell.angle_beta   90.00
_cell.angle_gamma   90.00
#
_symmetry.space_group_name_H-M   'P 1'
#
loop_
_entity.id
_entity.type
_entity.pdbx_description
1 polymer ?
#
loop_
_entity_poly.entity_id
_entity_poly.type
_entity_poly.pdbx_seq_one_letter_code
_entity_poly.pdbx_strand_id
1 'polypeptide(L)'
;MRDYTRYNVIKNKNLTYDTINIAQIQTELASNFKIESDQKVTVAIGDLHGNALKAIRFLIEIGMIDLSQHNLQDIYRTLQNSYLSNMYDKFENALDKIVFDIDRIKQTKLVFIGDTLADRGHSDYMTLLVFKKMAEKGIEIDYTICLSNHDVQFIYYLDVYLFPEKTTSLEGLPCIYGQGEVCVSYDLDKLDKTQKHKLLINYYEVYLSHLKVMEYEAIEGKEIVYSHAPCNFEAIKKIKFAPKGKNLHDTIADINNSFQAALTSAENLFGYNWVYDTGLFEFVWNRKTTTTKFVEASIINIFGHVSDMEIINQNQVNLDSDLGKYNIFDKKGLKIFSVYKYQPSSNLKETVYKSCNSSTDNGSVKSESTSKRKNIGSYSSKTSAKIKDIEPIKGDVLEILEKYLKTNPNNASRSRNVWLYFKGRNHIGRLEKVFNSIKSSTSIEEIQSILENQKNIFDFAHSYTKSKDSQIYEHWNKFGGIKNVPQNLDSSKFYQTIRTAITAVNVHVSSYKNLDKRTGNYNVSNPNSHFNVNSEFFTTLPNVGNTCYINSSLQLLDHINGPSQNFFKFQAFSTRSGLSSLISDFWLPDGQTFNSNTSQQDAAEFLQSLINSNRYKESFLPIFKISHRVQKKVTSCQTHAHIPQFSTDDLNMLHIGINEGRIQQQHNLPLKKLLEEAEQEEMPLNDQVCYACMEEAHDNDYSVKNEKKYKRGHGVETRKLISASKYFIIHLKRFGYDQDGGVYKISSTINIEDELRIQDENYKLVAYIVHEGKSLRNGHYYLISLKKYPVLYKISDDQIAKIYPSEEIKLRKQAYIILYKKNGN
;
A
#
# COMPACT_ATOMS: atom_id res chain seq x y z
N MET A 1 34.95 19.40 6.77
CA MET A 1 34.00 18.78 5.82
C MET A 1 34.50 17.41 5.46
N ARG A 2 33.65 16.38 5.49
CA ARG A 2 34.00 15.03 5.04
C ARG A 2 33.00 14.63 3.97
N ASP A 3 33.49 14.41 2.75
CA ASP A 3 32.68 13.86 1.68
C ASP A 3 32.70 12.34 1.81
N TYR A 4 31.52 11.74 1.98
CA TYR A 4 31.38 10.29 2.17
C TYR A 4 30.57 9.72 1.03
N THR A 5 31.27 9.44 -0.08
CA THR A 5 30.67 8.63 -1.14
C THR A 5 30.87 7.16 -0.80
N ARG A 6 29.80 6.43 -0.48
CA ARG A 6 29.85 4.97 -0.31
C ARG A 6 30.01 4.28 -1.67
N TYR A 7 31.16 4.47 -2.32
CA TYR A 7 31.61 3.61 -3.41
C TYR A 7 32.29 2.37 -2.81
N ASN A 8 31.77 1.18 -3.14
CA ASN A 8 32.49 -0.11 -3.12
C ASN A 8 32.66 -0.93 -1.82
N VAL A 9 31.73 -0.91 -0.84
CA VAL A 9 31.72 -1.99 0.19
C VAL A 9 30.85 -3.19 -0.21
N ILE A 10 29.92 -3.06 -1.16
CA ILE A 10 29.15 -4.20 -1.67
C ILE A 10 29.86 -4.83 -2.89
N LYS A 11 31.12 -5.27 -2.72
CA LYS A 11 31.68 -6.32 -3.59
C LYS A 11 31.11 -7.70 -3.25
N ASN A 12 30.47 -7.85 -2.11
CA ASN A 12 29.66 -9.03 -1.80
C ASN A 12 28.32 -8.94 -2.53
N LYS A 13 28.21 -9.66 -3.64
CA LYS A 13 27.04 -9.76 -4.54
C LYS A 13 25.70 -10.15 -3.87
N ASN A 14 25.62 -10.27 -2.54
CA ASN A 14 24.53 -10.93 -1.81
C ASN A 14 23.79 -10.07 -0.78
N LEU A 15 24.14 -8.80 -0.56
CA LEU A 15 23.34 -7.93 0.30
C LEU A 15 22.23 -7.29 -0.54
N THR A 16 21.06 -7.94 -0.57
CA THR A 16 19.84 -7.35 -1.11
C THR A 16 19.35 -6.24 -0.16
N TYR A 17 18.61 -5.27 -0.70
CA TYR A 17 17.99 -4.17 0.06
C TYR A 17 17.06 -4.65 1.19
N ASP A 18 16.77 -5.96 1.24
CA ASP A 18 15.90 -6.62 2.20
C ASP A 18 16.50 -6.72 3.61
N THR A 19 17.81 -6.44 3.76
CA THR A 19 18.52 -6.57 5.03
C THR A 19 19.32 -5.31 5.41
N ILE A 20 19.18 -4.89 6.68
CA ILE A 20 20.03 -3.92 7.35
C ILE A 20 21.09 -4.68 8.16
N ASN A 21 22.36 -4.55 7.78
CA ASN A 21 23.46 -5.14 8.56
C ASN A 21 23.83 -4.19 9.71
N ILE A 22 23.12 -4.32 10.84
CA ILE A 22 23.25 -3.41 12.00
C ILE A 22 24.70 -3.33 12.49
N ALA A 23 25.40 -4.46 12.63
CA ALA A 23 26.78 -4.49 13.11
C ALA A 23 27.75 -3.76 12.18
N GLN A 24 27.55 -3.90 10.87
CA GLN A 24 28.32 -3.16 9.88
C GLN A 24 28.04 -1.65 9.97
N ILE A 25 26.77 -1.25 10.07
CA ILE A 25 26.38 0.16 10.19
C ILE A 25 26.96 0.76 11.46
N GLN A 26 26.92 0.08 12.61
CA GLN A 26 27.55 0.54 13.85
C GLN A 26 29.06 0.76 13.69
N THR A 27 29.74 -0.15 12.99
CA THR A 27 31.19 -0.02 12.70
C THR A 27 31.47 1.17 11.79
N GLU A 28 30.64 1.38 10.76
CA GLU A 28 30.74 2.51 9.84
C GLU A 28 30.44 3.85 10.53
N LEU A 29 29.47 3.89 11.46
CA LEU A 29 29.17 5.06 12.26
C LEU A 29 30.32 5.42 13.19
N ALA A 30 30.88 4.43 13.89
CA ALA A 30 32.00 4.64 14.81
C ALA A 30 33.25 5.17 14.09
N SER A 31 33.48 4.76 12.83
CA SER A 31 34.64 5.15 12.04
C SER A 31 34.46 6.45 11.24
N ASN A 32 33.28 6.67 10.65
CA ASN A 32 33.07 7.75 9.68
C ASN A 32 32.16 8.87 10.19
N PHE A 33 31.22 8.55 11.09
CA PHE A 33 30.16 9.46 11.54
C PHE A 33 30.12 9.64 13.06
N LYS A 34 31.25 9.50 13.74
CA LYS A 34 31.35 9.81 15.17
C LYS A 34 31.10 11.31 15.37
N ILE A 35 30.11 11.65 16.18
CA ILE A 35 29.83 13.03 16.61
C ILE A 35 30.27 13.11 18.06
N GLU A 36 31.21 14.00 18.38
CA GLU A 36 31.61 14.23 19.77
C GLU A 36 30.49 14.98 20.52
N SER A 37 30.43 14.86 21.85
CA SER A 37 29.34 15.42 22.66
C SER A 37 29.15 16.94 22.52
N ASP A 38 30.22 17.67 22.17
CA ASP A 38 30.25 19.12 21.96
C ASP A 38 30.14 19.54 20.49
N GLN A 39 29.75 18.62 19.61
CA GLN A 39 29.61 18.90 18.18
C GLN A 39 28.16 18.85 17.73
N LYS A 40 27.85 19.66 16.72
CA LYS A 40 26.68 19.49 15.87
C LYS A 40 27.11 19.15 14.44
N VAL A 41 26.34 18.34 13.76
CA VAL A 41 26.60 17.96 12.36
C VAL A 41 25.41 18.29 11.49
N THR A 42 25.67 18.75 10.28
CA THR A 42 24.69 18.83 9.20
C THR A 42 24.95 17.70 8.23
N VAL A 43 23.92 16.90 7.95
CA VAL A 43 24.00 15.75 7.04
C VAL A 43 23.05 15.96 5.89
N ALA A 44 23.58 15.99 4.68
CA ALA A 44 22.81 16.14 3.45
C ALA A 44 22.70 14.81 2.70
N ILE A 45 21.51 14.55 2.18
CA ILE A 45 21.21 13.48 1.22
C ILE A 45 20.81 14.11 -0.10
N GLY A 46 21.30 13.54 -1.21
CA GLY A 46 20.90 13.93 -2.57
C GLY A 46 19.43 13.61 -2.87
N ASP A 47 19.11 13.50 -4.16
CA ASP A 47 17.75 13.26 -4.65
C ASP A 47 17.09 12.05 -3.96
N LEU A 48 15.92 12.27 -3.36
CA LEU A 48 15.22 11.22 -2.64
C LEU A 48 14.43 10.28 -3.58
N HIS A 49 14.16 10.73 -4.81
CA HIS A 49 13.36 10.04 -5.82
C HIS A 49 11.96 9.67 -5.33
N GLY A 50 11.35 10.48 -4.46
CA GLY A 50 10.05 10.18 -3.86
C GLY A 50 10.03 8.90 -3.01
N ASN A 51 11.20 8.38 -2.61
CA ASN A 51 11.32 7.04 -2.05
C ASN A 51 11.38 7.04 -0.50
N ALA A 52 10.26 6.77 0.14
CA ALA A 52 10.14 6.71 1.60
C ALA A 52 11.13 5.72 2.25
N LEU A 53 11.40 4.57 1.63
CA LEU A 53 12.37 3.59 2.15
C LEU A 53 13.80 4.10 2.07
N LYS A 54 14.14 4.89 1.03
CA LYS A 54 15.44 5.55 0.94
C LYS A 54 15.64 6.53 2.11
N ALA A 55 14.61 7.31 2.45
CA ALA A 55 14.66 8.21 3.61
C ALA A 55 14.84 7.43 4.92
N ILE A 56 14.06 6.36 5.15
CA ILE A 56 14.19 5.53 6.35
C ILE A 56 15.57 4.87 6.42
N ARG A 57 16.05 4.30 5.31
CA ARG A 57 17.37 3.67 5.26
C ARG A 57 18.48 4.68 5.54
N PHE A 58 18.39 5.89 4.99
CA PHE A 58 19.30 6.98 5.30
C PHE A 58 19.34 7.27 6.79
N LEU A 59 18.19 7.45 7.45
CA LEU A 59 18.09 7.68 8.90
C LEU A 59 18.72 6.55 9.74
N ILE A 60 18.59 5.29 9.31
CA ILE A 60 19.27 4.14 9.93
C ILE A 60 20.79 4.25 9.73
N GLU A 61 21.25 4.52 8.51
CA GLU A 61 22.69 4.53 8.18
C GLU A 61 23.45 5.66 8.86
N ILE A 62 22.80 6.77 9.19
CA ILE A 62 23.42 7.88 9.94
C ILE A 62 23.20 7.79 11.46
N GLY A 63 22.57 6.70 11.93
CA GLY A 63 22.36 6.39 13.34
C GLY A 63 21.30 7.22 14.03
N MET A 64 20.41 7.89 13.30
CA MET A 64 19.30 8.64 13.91
C MET A 64 18.18 7.72 14.39
N ILE A 65 18.02 6.56 13.76
CA ILE A 65 17.18 5.48 14.28
C ILE A 65 18.03 4.61 15.20
N ASP A 66 17.49 4.28 16.38
CA ASP A 66 18.19 3.53 17.42
C ASP A 66 18.56 2.12 16.92
N LEU A 67 19.85 1.92 16.68
CA LEU A 67 20.39 0.65 16.19
C LEU A 67 20.38 -0.46 17.25
N SER A 68 20.17 -0.12 18.52
CA SER A 68 20.01 -1.10 19.61
C SER A 68 18.60 -1.70 19.67
N GLN A 69 17.66 -1.13 18.90
CA GLN A 69 16.29 -1.63 18.82
C GLN A 69 16.23 -3.08 18.31
N HIS A 70 15.92 -4.02 19.21
CA HIS A 70 15.99 -5.47 18.98
C HIS A 70 15.18 -5.97 17.75
N ASN A 71 14.14 -5.26 17.33
CA ASN A 71 13.28 -5.64 16.21
C ASN A 71 13.41 -4.74 14.98
N LEU A 72 14.47 -3.92 14.88
CA LEU A 72 14.61 -2.94 13.81
C LEU A 72 14.60 -3.58 12.41
N GLN A 73 15.25 -4.74 12.23
CA GLN A 73 15.27 -5.46 10.95
C GLN A 73 13.87 -5.93 10.53
N ASP A 74 13.06 -6.39 11.48
CA ASP A 74 11.70 -6.86 11.18
C ASP A 74 10.75 -5.68 10.92
N ILE A 75 10.94 -4.55 11.62
CA ILE A 75 10.24 -3.29 11.33
C ILE A 75 10.59 -2.82 9.92
N TYR A 76 11.88 -2.77 9.57
CA TYR A 76 12.33 -2.35 8.24
C TYR A 76 11.78 -3.26 7.13
N ARG A 77 11.79 -4.58 7.34
CA ARG A 77 11.16 -5.53 6.41
C ARG A 77 9.65 -5.30 6.27
N THR A 78 8.96 -4.96 7.37
CA THR A 78 7.53 -4.65 7.35
C THR A 78 7.25 -3.35 6.58
N LEU A 79 8.08 -2.31 6.78
CA LEU A 79 8.02 -1.06 6.03
C LEU A 79 8.23 -1.33 4.53
N GLN A 80 9.25 -2.10 4.17
CA GLN A 80 9.54 -2.46 2.78
C GLN A 80 8.37 -3.20 2.12
N ASN A 81 7.88 -4.27 2.75
CA ASN A 81 6.76 -5.04 2.22
C ASN A 81 5.49 -4.20 2.07
N SER A 82 5.23 -3.31 3.05
CA SER A 82 4.06 -2.43 3.01
C SER A 82 4.19 -1.35 1.93
N TYR A 83 5.39 -0.81 1.74
CA TYR A 83 5.71 0.16 0.69
C TYR A 83 5.52 -0.41 -0.71
N LEU A 84 6.11 -1.58 -0.98
CA LEU A 84 5.98 -2.26 -2.28
C LEU A 84 4.55 -2.72 -2.58
N SER A 85 3.75 -3.00 -1.55
CA SER A 85 2.36 -3.46 -1.68
C SER A 85 1.32 -2.35 -1.55
N ASN A 86 1.71 -1.07 -1.45
CA ASN A 86 0.81 0.07 -1.20
C ASN A 86 -0.11 -0.11 0.03
N MET A 87 0.37 -0.79 1.08
CA MET A 87 -0.39 -1.00 2.32
C MET A 87 -0.15 0.17 3.30
N TYR A 88 -0.78 1.31 3.03
CA TYR A 88 -0.59 2.57 3.76
C TYR A 88 -0.69 2.44 5.29
N ASP A 89 -1.74 1.82 5.81
CA ASP A 89 -1.93 1.69 7.26
C ASP A 89 -0.87 0.78 7.91
N LYS A 90 -0.45 -0.29 7.23
CA LYS A 90 0.63 -1.14 7.74
C LYS A 90 1.97 -0.43 7.72
N PHE A 91 2.20 0.40 6.70
CA PHE A 91 3.40 1.23 6.64
C PHE A 91 3.42 2.23 7.81
N GLU A 92 2.33 2.98 8.04
CA GLU A 92 2.20 3.90 9.18
C GLU A 92 2.40 3.18 10.52
N ASN A 93 1.72 2.05 10.74
CA ASN A 93 1.85 1.25 11.97
C ASN A 93 3.25 0.66 12.18
N ALA A 94 3.99 0.37 11.12
CA ALA A 94 5.37 -0.09 11.23
C ALA A 94 6.32 1.07 11.53
N LEU A 95 6.07 2.23 10.91
CA LEU A 95 6.82 3.46 11.13
C LEU A 95 6.67 3.96 12.57
N ASP A 96 5.49 3.83 13.16
CA ASP A 96 5.21 4.18 14.56
C ASP A 96 6.04 3.37 15.57
N LYS A 97 6.55 2.20 15.16
CA LYS A 97 7.40 1.35 16.00
C LYS A 97 8.87 1.73 15.96
N ILE A 98 9.29 2.62 15.05
CA ILE A 98 10.67 3.10 15.00
C ILE A 98 10.96 3.93 16.25
N VAL A 99 12.05 3.60 16.92
CA VAL A 99 12.62 4.39 18.01
C VAL A 99 13.80 5.19 17.47
N PHE A 100 13.84 6.48 17.77
CA PHE A 100 14.96 7.33 17.40
C PHE A 100 15.97 7.47 18.54
N ASP A 101 17.24 7.64 18.18
CA ASP A 101 18.30 8.02 19.09
C ASP A 101 18.22 9.53 19.38
N ILE A 102 17.72 9.87 20.57
CA ILE A 102 17.44 11.25 20.96
C ILE A 102 18.71 12.11 21.05
N ASP A 103 19.83 11.53 21.44
CA ASP A 103 21.09 12.26 21.56
C ASP A 103 21.64 12.58 20.17
N ARG A 104 21.56 11.60 19.27
CA ARG A 104 21.90 11.79 17.85
C ARG A 104 21.04 12.87 17.20
N ILE A 105 19.72 12.87 17.46
CA ILE A 105 18.81 13.88 16.90
C ILE A 105 19.22 15.29 17.31
N LYS A 106 19.49 15.53 18.60
CA LYS A 106 19.84 16.87 19.10
C LYS A 106 21.13 17.44 18.50
N GLN A 107 22.02 16.55 18.07
CA GLN A 107 23.29 16.91 17.46
C GLN A 107 23.23 17.02 15.93
N THR A 108 22.15 16.57 15.29
CA THR A 108 22.11 16.40 13.83
C THR A 108 21.05 17.28 13.19
N LYS A 109 21.46 18.07 12.19
CA LYS A 109 20.56 18.71 11.23
C LYS A 109 20.56 17.93 9.92
N LEU A 110 19.39 17.73 9.32
CA LEU A 110 19.25 17.07 8.02
C LEU A 110 18.96 18.06 6.90
N VAL A 111 19.51 17.79 5.72
CA VAL A 111 19.19 18.52 4.48
C VAL A 111 18.82 17.52 3.38
N PHE A 112 17.55 17.52 3.00
CA PHE A 112 17.07 16.80 1.82
C PHE A 112 17.23 17.72 0.61
N ILE A 113 18.13 17.37 -0.30
CA ILE A 113 18.50 18.24 -1.43
C ILE A 113 17.35 18.42 -2.43
N GLY A 114 16.45 17.46 -2.56
CA GLY A 114 15.26 17.59 -3.38
C GLY A 114 14.70 16.24 -3.83
N ASP A 115 13.77 16.32 -4.77
CA ASP A 115 13.08 15.18 -5.39
C ASP A 115 12.41 14.29 -4.33
N THR A 116 11.75 14.97 -3.39
CA THR A 116 11.15 14.31 -2.23
C THR A 116 9.72 13.85 -2.49
N LEU A 117 9.00 14.51 -3.40
CA LEU A 117 7.66 14.15 -3.83
C LEU A 117 7.53 14.19 -5.36
N ALA A 118 6.51 13.53 -5.91
CA ALA A 118 6.19 13.49 -7.34
C ALA A 118 7.30 12.95 -8.26
N ASP A 119 7.98 11.89 -7.82
CA ASP A 119 9.04 11.22 -8.58
C ASP A 119 8.75 9.71 -8.71
N ARG A 120 9.77 8.91 -9.03
CA ARG A 120 9.73 7.47 -9.35
C ARG A 120 9.41 6.58 -8.15
N GLY A 121 9.38 7.13 -6.94
CA GLY A 121 8.95 6.45 -5.73
C GLY A 121 7.54 5.86 -5.83
N HIS A 122 7.21 4.94 -4.92
CA HIS A 122 5.91 4.27 -4.95
C HIS A 122 4.77 5.15 -4.41
N SER A 123 5.04 5.99 -3.40
CA SER A 123 4.00 6.73 -2.69
C SER A 123 4.53 7.99 -2.00
N ASP A 124 4.02 9.15 -2.44
CA ASP A 124 4.18 10.45 -1.77
C ASP A 124 3.57 10.45 -0.38
N TYR A 125 2.42 9.77 -0.19
CA TYR A 125 1.78 9.67 1.11
C TYR A 125 2.69 9.00 2.14
N MET A 126 3.35 7.90 1.76
CA MET A 126 4.29 7.22 2.65
C MET A 126 5.53 8.06 2.92
N THR A 127 6.03 8.84 1.96
CA THR A 127 7.13 9.78 2.18
C THR A 127 6.73 10.88 3.17
N LEU A 128 5.53 11.45 3.04
CA LEU A 128 4.98 12.41 3.99
C LEU A 128 4.77 11.81 5.40
N LEU A 129 4.45 10.51 5.51
CA LEU A 129 4.40 9.83 6.81
C LEU A 129 5.77 9.76 7.48
N VAL A 130 6.86 9.58 6.72
CA VAL A 130 8.24 9.64 7.26
C VAL A 130 8.53 11.04 7.82
N PHE A 131 8.22 12.10 7.08
CA PHE A 131 8.38 13.47 7.58
C PHE A 131 7.49 13.76 8.80
N LYS A 132 6.25 13.26 8.81
CA LYS A 132 5.36 13.34 9.98
C LYS A 132 6.04 12.73 11.20
N LYS A 133 6.60 11.53 11.05
CA LYS A 133 7.29 10.81 12.12
C LYS A 133 8.50 11.61 12.65
N MET A 134 9.24 12.27 11.77
CA MET A 134 10.39 13.09 12.15
C MET A 134 10.00 14.37 12.91
N ALA A 135 8.82 14.92 12.61
CA ALA A 135 8.27 16.11 13.24
C ALA A 135 7.39 15.82 14.49
N GLU A 136 7.24 14.56 14.88
CA GLU A 136 6.45 14.19 16.06
C GLU A 136 7.03 14.80 17.34
N LYS A 137 6.13 15.21 18.23
CA LYS A 137 6.51 15.80 19.53
C LYS A 137 7.39 14.84 20.33
N GLY A 138 8.52 15.35 20.80
CA GLY A 138 9.53 14.55 21.51
C GLY A 138 10.57 13.89 20.62
N ILE A 139 10.39 13.96 19.29
CA ILE A 139 11.40 13.62 18.29
C ILE A 139 11.97 14.91 17.70
N GLU A 140 11.14 15.75 17.08
CA GLU A 140 11.45 17.11 16.60
C GLU A 140 12.85 17.22 15.93
N ILE A 141 13.08 16.41 14.89
CA ILE A 141 14.33 16.46 14.12
C ILE A 141 14.44 17.82 13.41
N ASP A 142 15.62 18.46 13.47
CA ASP A 142 15.92 19.65 12.66
C ASP A 142 16.22 19.20 11.23
N TYR A 143 15.30 19.46 10.29
CA TYR A 143 15.51 19.14 8.88
C TYR A 143 15.05 20.27 7.95
N THR A 144 15.69 20.33 6.79
CA THR A 144 15.32 21.21 5.68
C THR A 144 15.05 20.37 4.44
N ILE A 145 14.02 20.74 3.67
CA ILE A 145 13.77 20.23 2.32
C ILE A 145 14.06 21.35 1.33
N CYS A 146 15.04 21.16 0.45
CA CYS A 146 15.31 22.10 -0.63
C CYS A 146 14.33 21.86 -1.78
N LEU A 147 13.70 22.93 -2.28
CA LEU A 147 12.73 22.88 -3.36
C LEU A 147 13.34 22.29 -4.64
N SER A 148 12.68 21.27 -5.19
CA SER A 148 13.10 20.60 -6.42
C SER A 148 12.13 20.78 -7.59
N ASN A 149 12.53 20.37 -8.79
CA ASN A 149 11.62 20.36 -9.94
C ASN A 149 10.45 19.37 -9.76
N HIS A 150 10.69 18.22 -9.12
CA HIS A 150 9.65 17.25 -8.81
C HIS A 150 8.72 17.76 -7.70
N ASP A 151 9.25 18.43 -6.66
CA ASP A 151 8.41 19.04 -5.62
C ASP A 151 7.48 20.12 -6.20
N VAL A 152 7.96 20.89 -7.20
CA VAL A 152 7.13 21.85 -7.96
C VAL A 152 6.05 21.16 -8.78
N GLN A 153 6.32 19.97 -9.32
CA GLN A 153 5.32 19.16 -10.01
C GLN A 153 4.26 18.62 -9.04
N PHE A 154 4.65 18.23 -7.83
CA PHE A 154 3.69 17.86 -6.78
C PHE A 154 2.76 19.03 -6.43
N ILE A 155 3.33 20.24 -6.26
CA ILE A 155 2.56 21.48 -6.02
C ILE A 155 1.55 21.72 -7.14
N TYR A 156 1.97 21.55 -8.39
CA TYR A 156 1.08 21.67 -9.55
C TYR A 156 -0.10 20.68 -9.49
N TYR A 157 0.18 19.39 -9.26
CA TYR A 157 -0.89 18.38 -9.18
C TYR A 157 -1.86 18.67 -8.04
N LEU A 158 -1.34 19.15 -6.91
CA LEU A 158 -2.15 19.51 -5.78
C LEU A 158 -3.03 20.74 -6.06
N ASP A 159 -2.50 21.75 -6.76
CA ASP A 159 -3.28 22.93 -7.18
C ASP A 159 -4.43 22.54 -8.12
N VAL A 160 -4.18 21.66 -9.09
CA VAL A 160 -5.23 21.12 -9.98
C VAL A 160 -6.31 20.40 -9.16
N TYR A 161 -5.91 19.62 -8.16
CA TYR A 161 -6.84 18.87 -7.32
C TYR A 161 -7.66 19.77 -6.39
N LEU A 162 -7.04 20.77 -5.78
CA LEU A 162 -7.69 21.67 -4.81
C LEU A 162 -8.48 22.80 -5.48
N PHE A 163 -8.07 23.25 -6.66
CA PHE A 163 -8.62 24.41 -7.37
C PHE A 163 -8.80 24.13 -8.87
N PRO A 164 -9.59 23.11 -9.25
CA PRO A 164 -9.75 22.71 -10.66
C PRO A 164 -10.28 23.85 -11.55
N GLU A 165 -10.99 24.83 -10.99
CA GLU A 165 -11.49 26.00 -11.70
C GLU A 165 -10.42 27.05 -12.05
N LYS A 166 -9.29 27.05 -11.35
CA LYS A 166 -8.19 28.01 -11.57
C LYS A 166 -7.18 27.52 -12.62
N THR A 167 -7.18 26.23 -12.91
CA THR A 167 -6.25 25.63 -13.86
C THR A 167 -6.84 25.72 -15.26
N THR A 168 -6.39 26.72 -16.02
CA THR A 168 -6.62 26.77 -17.48
C THR A 168 -6.10 25.48 -18.12
N SER A 169 -6.85 24.95 -19.08
CA SER A 169 -6.66 23.67 -19.77
C SER A 169 -5.21 23.16 -19.80
N LEU A 170 -5.02 21.89 -19.38
CA LEU A 170 -3.78 21.10 -19.47
C LEU A 170 -3.08 21.12 -20.84
N GLU A 171 -3.77 21.58 -21.88
CA GLU A 171 -3.28 21.78 -23.25
C GLU A 171 -2.23 22.91 -23.29
N GLY A 172 -0.97 22.57 -23.06
CA GLY A 172 0.16 23.49 -23.27
C GLY A 172 1.14 23.56 -22.12
N LEU A 173 0.82 22.97 -20.97
CA LEU A 173 1.85 22.72 -19.98
C LEU A 173 2.75 21.63 -20.54
N PRO A 174 4.07 21.88 -20.67
CA PRO A 174 4.99 20.81 -20.99
C PRO A 174 4.80 19.78 -19.89
N CYS A 175 4.18 18.64 -20.23
CA CYS A 175 4.45 17.43 -19.48
C CYS A 175 5.96 17.42 -19.36
N ILE A 176 6.47 17.56 -18.13
CA ILE A 176 7.90 17.68 -17.85
C ILE A 176 8.68 16.55 -18.56
N TYR A 177 7.99 15.47 -18.92
CA TYR A 177 8.44 14.41 -19.80
C TYR A 177 7.70 14.44 -21.15
N GLY A 178 8.38 14.95 -22.18
CA GLY A 178 8.07 14.66 -23.58
C GLY A 178 8.47 13.24 -24.02
N GLN A 179 8.77 12.33 -23.09
CA GLN A 179 9.33 11.00 -23.36
C GLN A 179 8.86 9.96 -22.34
N GLY A 180 7.60 9.52 -22.42
CA GLY A 180 7.13 8.18 -22.00
C GLY A 180 7.26 7.72 -20.53
N GLU A 181 8.07 8.35 -19.67
CA GLU A 181 8.22 7.97 -18.26
C GLU A 181 7.21 8.76 -17.42
N VAL A 182 6.12 8.08 -17.09
CA VAL A 182 5.09 8.61 -16.18
C VAL A 182 5.70 8.71 -14.78
N CYS A 183 5.75 9.91 -14.19
CA CYS A 183 6.02 10.08 -12.76
C CYS A 183 5.11 9.15 -11.97
N VAL A 184 5.70 8.24 -11.19
CA VAL A 184 4.97 7.09 -10.63
C VAL A 184 4.19 7.47 -9.36
N SER A 185 4.62 8.50 -8.62
CA SER A 185 3.92 8.93 -7.40
C SER A 185 3.19 10.27 -7.56
N TYR A 186 1.88 10.17 -7.48
CA TYR A 186 0.93 11.15 -6.95
C TYR A 186 -0.28 10.31 -6.51
N ASP A 187 -0.39 10.07 -5.21
CA ASP A 187 -1.26 9.01 -4.67
C ASP A 187 -2.73 9.40 -4.56
N LEU A 188 -3.08 10.68 -4.78
CA LEU A 188 -4.38 11.19 -4.37
C LEU A 188 -5.55 10.39 -4.95
N ASP A 189 -5.48 9.89 -6.17
CA ASP A 189 -6.57 9.07 -6.73
C ASP A 189 -6.69 7.67 -6.12
N LYS A 190 -5.63 7.16 -5.48
CA LYS A 190 -5.57 5.83 -4.85
C LYS A 190 -5.93 5.86 -3.37
N LEU A 191 -5.83 7.01 -2.72
CA LEU A 191 -6.09 7.16 -1.28
C LEU A 191 -7.59 7.24 -0.95
N ASP A 192 -7.96 6.66 0.18
CA ASP A 192 -9.30 6.88 0.74
C ASP A 192 -9.47 8.31 1.29
N LYS A 193 -10.70 8.69 1.64
CA LYS A 193 -11.01 10.04 2.12
C LYS A 193 -10.22 10.44 3.38
N THR A 194 -9.99 9.51 4.29
CA THR A 194 -9.25 9.74 5.53
C THR A 194 -7.76 9.93 5.25
N GLN A 195 -7.19 9.09 4.39
CA GLN A 195 -5.81 9.16 3.97
C GLN A 195 -5.52 10.43 3.17
N LYS A 196 -6.43 10.84 2.27
CA LYS A 196 -6.37 12.14 1.58
C LYS A 196 -6.28 13.30 2.57
N HIS A 197 -7.10 13.27 3.61
CA HIS A 197 -7.09 14.32 4.63
C HIS A 197 -5.77 14.33 5.40
N LYS A 198 -5.26 13.17 5.80
CA LYS A 198 -3.93 13.04 6.43
C LYS A 198 -2.80 13.52 5.53
N LEU A 199 -2.84 13.20 4.24
CA LEU A 199 -1.86 13.66 3.25
C LEU A 199 -1.80 15.19 3.24
N LEU A 200 -2.96 15.84 3.12
CA LEU A 200 -3.03 17.31 3.13
C LEU A 200 -2.51 17.90 4.43
N ILE A 201 -2.89 17.34 5.59
CA ILE A 201 -2.38 17.79 6.90
C ILE A 201 -0.86 17.69 6.93
N ASN A 202 -0.30 16.52 6.61
CA ASN A 202 1.15 16.32 6.63
C ASN A 202 1.87 17.25 5.65
N TYR A 203 1.30 17.45 4.45
CA TYR A 203 1.85 18.39 3.49
C TYR A 203 1.96 19.81 4.05
N TYR A 204 0.89 20.34 4.68
CA TYR A 204 0.94 21.68 5.26
C TYR A 204 1.81 21.76 6.53
N GLU A 205 1.67 20.80 7.43
CA GLU A 205 2.25 20.89 8.78
C GLU A 205 3.73 20.48 8.83
N VAL A 206 4.13 19.47 8.07
CA VAL A 206 5.48 18.89 8.18
C VAL A 206 6.33 19.05 6.93
N TYR A 207 5.71 19.23 5.76
CA TYR A 207 6.45 19.44 4.53
C TYR A 207 6.70 20.93 4.25
N LEU A 208 5.64 21.73 4.07
CA LEU A 208 5.78 23.16 3.72
C LEU A 208 6.52 23.98 4.79
N SER A 209 6.35 23.64 6.06
CA SER A 209 7.04 24.29 7.18
C SER A 209 8.57 24.10 7.17
N HIS A 210 9.06 23.07 6.47
CA HIS A 210 10.49 22.76 6.34
C HIS A 210 11.02 22.98 4.92
N LEU A 211 10.17 23.41 3.99
CA LEU A 211 10.53 23.65 2.59
C LEU A 211 11.26 25.00 2.45
N LYS A 212 12.44 24.99 1.81
CA LYS A 212 13.25 26.18 1.52
C LYS A 212 13.62 26.20 0.05
N VAL A 213 13.91 27.37 -0.50
CA VAL A 213 14.44 27.46 -1.87
C VAL A 213 15.86 26.87 -1.92
N MET A 214 16.65 27.17 -0.90
CA MET A 214 18.00 26.63 -0.68
C MET A 214 18.38 26.78 0.79
N GLU A 215 19.32 25.98 1.30
CA GLU A 215 19.87 26.09 2.65
C GLU A 215 21.27 26.71 2.63
N TYR A 216 21.65 27.37 3.72
CA TYR A 216 22.95 28.00 3.86
C TYR A 216 23.61 27.70 5.21
N GLU A 217 24.92 27.50 5.21
CA GLU A 217 25.73 27.41 6.42
C GLU A 217 27.09 28.09 6.26
N ALA A 218 27.57 28.78 7.30
CA ALA A 218 28.93 29.32 7.36
C ALA A 218 29.76 28.54 8.40
N ILE A 219 30.93 28.05 8.00
CA ILE A 219 31.80 27.19 8.81
C ILE A 219 33.27 27.52 8.51
N GLU A 220 34.02 27.97 9.50
CA GLU A 220 35.47 28.22 9.39
C GLU A 220 35.86 29.11 8.18
N GLY A 221 35.08 30.16 7.92
CA GLY A 221 35.31 31.06 6.78
C GLY A 221 34.92 30.50 5.42
N LYS A 222 34.30 29.31 5.38
CA LYS A 222 33.65 28.76 4.19
C LYS A 222 32.14 28.95 4.28
N GLU A 223 31.54 29.24 3.13
CA GLU A 223 30.10 29.33 2.95
C GLU A 223 29.63 28.10 2.19
N ILE A 224 28.56 27.47 2.66
CA ILE A 224 28.02 26.24 2.08
C ILE A 224 26.58 26.52 1.68
N VAL A 225 26.28 26.31 0.41
CA VAL A 225 24.94 26.48 -0.17
C VAL A 225 24.42 25.11 -0.60
N TYR A 226 23.32 24.67 0.00
CA TYR A 226 22.63 23.44 -0.39
C TYR A 226 21.43 23.80 -1.28
N SER A 227 21.38 23.28 -2.49
CA SER A 227 20.30 23.55 -3.46
C SER A 227 20.00 22.30 -4.27
N HIS A 228 18.78 22.15 -4.77
CA HIS A 228 18.44 20.97 -5.59
C HIS A 228 19.32 20.85 -6.84
N ALA A 229 19.33 21.94 -7.62
CA ALA A 229 20.15 22.08 -8.81
C ALA A 229 21.41 22.91 -8.53
N PRO A 230 22.48 22.76 -9.35
CA PRO A 230 23.64 23.63 -9.32
C PRO A 230 23.26 25.10 -9.37
N CYS A 231 23.86 25.91 -8.49
CA CYS A 231 23.59 27.34 -8.43
C CYS A 231 24.87 28.18 -8.31
N ASN A 232 24.74 29.46 -8.65
CA ASN A 232 25.73 30.52 -8.46
C ASN A 232 25.01 31.87 -8.28
N PHE A 233 25.77 32.96 -8.15
CA PHE A 233 25.17 34.30 -8.01
C PHE A 233 24.22 34.67 -9.17
N GLU A 234 24.54 34.29 -10.41
CA GLU A 234 23.69 34.60 -11.56
C GLU A 234 22.38 33.80 -11.54
N ALA A 235 22.41 32.55 -11.08
CA ALA A 235 21.19 31.76 -10.86
C ALA A 235 20.33 32.37 -9.75
N ILE A 236 20.94 32.77 -8.63
CA ILE A 236 20.24 33.39 -7.49
C ILE A 236 19.60 34.73 -7.90
N LYS A 237 20.30 35.57 -8.67
CA LYS A 237 19.78 36.86 -9.17
C LYS A 237 18.55 36.74 -10.09
N LYS A 238 18.31 35.57 -10.68
CA LYS A 238 17.12 35.32 -11.52
C LYS A 238 15.85 35.09 -10.69
N ILE A 239 15.99 34.78 -9.41
CA ILE A 239 14.86 34.71 -8.48
C ILE A 239 14.36 36.15 -8.28
N LYS A 240 13.14 36.46 -8.74
CA LYS A 240 12.66 37.84 -8.89
C LYS A 240 12.58 38.61 -7.57
N PHE A 241 12.38 37.89 -6.46
CA PHE A 241 12.30 38.46 -5.12
C PHE A 241 13.63 38.39 -4.34
N ALA A 242 14.74 37.96 -4.95
CA ALA A 242 16.04 38.00 -4.32
C ALA A 242 16.47 39.46 -4.03
N PRO A 243 16.93 39.80 -2.81
CA PRO A 243 17.37 41.15 -2.51
C PRO A 243 18.65 41.48 -3.29
N LYS A 244 18.80 42.75 -3.67
CA LYS A 244 20.00 43.25 -4.36
C LYS A 244 20.99 43.86 -3.37
N GLY A 245 22.28 43.64 -3.60
CA GLY A 245 23.36 44.32 -2.87
C GLY A 245 23.66 43.80 -1.46
N LYS A 246 23.11 42.65 -1.08
CA LYS A 246 23.41 41.98 0.20
C LYS A 246 24.50 40.91 0.01
N ASN A 247 25.13 40.50 1.12
CA ASN A 247 26.01 39.32 1.11
C ASN A 247 25.19 38.03 0.85
N LEU A 248 25.88 36.92 0.60
CA LEU A 248 25.22 35.66 0.23
C LEU A 248 24.30 35.11 1.33
N HIS A 249 24.76 35.13 2.59
CA HIS A 249 23.97 34.69 3.74
C HIS A 249 22.64 35.43 3.84
N ASP A 250 22.69 36.77 3.89
CA ASP A 250 21.50 37.61 4.04
C ASP A 250 20.58 37.51 2.81
N THR A 251 21.17 37.34 1.62
CA THR A 251 20.41 37.12 0.38
C THR A 251 19.60 35.83 0.45
N ILE A 252 20.21 34.71 0.86
CA ILE A 252 19.52 33.42 0.98
C ILE A 252 18.49 33.46 2.12
N ALA A 253 18.82 34.09 3.25
CA ALA A 253 17.88 34.27 4.35
C ALA A 253 16.63 35.03 3.92
N ASP A 254 16.79 36.16 3.21
CA ASP A 254 15.67 36.96 2.70
C ASP A 254 14.84 36.22 1.63
N ILE A 255 15.50 35.44 0.75
CA ILE A 255 14.81 34.58 -0.21
C ILE A 255 13.92 33.59 0.54
N ASN A 256 14.46 32.87 1.53
CA ASN A 256 13.69 31.89 2.29
C ASN A 256 12.59 32.55 3.13
N ASN A 257 12.82 33.73 3.70
CA ASN A 257 11.80 34.48 4.42
C ASN A 257 10.64 34.91 3.49
N SER A 258 10.97 35.39 2.30
CA SER A 258 9.97 35.78 1.28
C SER A 258 9.19 34.56 0.77
N PHE A 259 9.88 33.44 0.56
CA PHE A 259 9.28 32.17 0.19
C PHE A 259 8.32 31.66 1.27
N GLN A 260 8.73 31.64 2.53
CA GLN A 260 7.90 31.24 3.67
C GLN A 260 6.71 32.19 3.89
N ALA A 261 6.88 33.49 3.65
CA ALA A 261 5.77 34.45 3.67
C ALA A 261 4.73 34.14 2.58
N ALA A 262 5.16 33.70 1.39
CA ALA A 262 4.26 33.26 0.33
C ALA A 262 3.51 31.96 0.71
N LEU A 263 4.22 30.96 1.27
CA LEU A 263 3.63 29.70 1.75
C LEU A 263 2.54 29.92 2.81
N THR A 264 2.74 30.90 3.69
CA THR A 264 1.84 31.19 4.82
C THR A 264 0.80 32.28 4.52
N SER A 265 0.78 32.81 3.29
CA SER A 265 -0.14 33.87 2.90
C SER A 265 -1.58 33.40 2.93
N ALA A 266 -2.45 34.17 3.60
CA ALA A 266 -3.90 33.91 3.64
C ALA A 266 -4.60 34.14 2.28
N GLU A 267 -3.91 34.78 1.33
CA GLU A 267 -4.42 35.02 -0.02
C GLU A 267 -4.20 33.82 -0.96
N ASN A 268 -3.62 32.71 -0.46
CA ASN A 268 -3.23 31.54 -1.25
C ASN A 268 -2.37 31.95 -2.46
N LEU A 269 -1.41 32.84 -2.24
CA LEU A 269 -0.51 33.31 -3.31
C LEU A 269 0.42 32.20 -3.79
N PHE A 270 0.77 31.26 -2.91
CA PHE A 270 1.66 30.16 -3.27
C PHE A 270 0.91 29.08 -4.05
N GLY A 271 1.52 28.70 -5.18
CA GLY A 271 1.06 27.66 -6.10
C GLY A 271 2.03 27.57 -7.27
N TYR A 272 1.76 26.70 -8.24
CA TYR A 272 2.62 26.47 -9.40
C TYR A 272 2.92 27.75 -10.18
N ASN A 273 1.88 28.55 -10.46
CA ASN A 273 2.03 29.82 -11.21
C ASN A 273 2.95 30.79 -10.47
N TRP A 274 2.88 30.85 -9.13
CA TRP A 274 3.76 31.71 -8.35
C TRP A 274 5.21 31.25 -8.42
N VAL A 275 5.46 29.93 -8.38
CA VAL A 275 6.81 29.37 -8.55
C VAL A 275 7.37 29.75 -9.94
N TYR A 276 6.56 29.62 -10.99
CA TYR A 276 6.93 30.01 -12.34
C TYR A 276 7.20 31.51 -12.45
N ASP A 277 6.25 32.33 -12.00
CA ASP A 277 6.30 33.79 -12.09
C ASP A 277 7.42 34.40 -11.25
N THR A 278 7.96 33.69 -10.26
CA THR A 278 9.08 34.18 -9.44
C THR A 278 10.46 33.76 -9.94
N GLY A 279 10.54 33.00 -11.03
CA GLY A 279 11.80 32.49 -11.57
C GLY A 279 12.38 31.29 -10.79
N LEU A 280 11.60 30.70 -9.88
CA LEU A 280 12.01 29.53 -9.11
C LEU A 280 12.00 28.27 -9.97
N PHE A 281 11.13 28.19 -10.97
CA PHE A 281 11.10 27.07 -11.91
C PHE A 281 12.45 26.91 -12.62
N GLU A 282 13.01 27.98 -13.20
CA GLU A 282 14.32 27.93 -13.85
C GLU A 282 15.46 27.65 -12.87
N PHE A 283 15.33 28.11 -11.61
CA PHE A 283 16.32 27.87 -10.57
C PHE A 283 16.43 26.37 -10.25
N VAL A 284 15.31 25.68 -10.02
CA VAL A 284 15.30 24.25 -9.67
C VAL A 284 15.56 23.33 -10.86
N TRP A 285 15.47 23.83 -12.09
CA TRP A 285 15.72 23.11 -13.34
C TRP A 285 17.13 23.27 -13.90
N ASN A 286 18.02 24.00 -13.22
CA ASN A 286 19.31 24.33 -13.81
C ASN A 286 20.22 23.10 -13.95
N ARG A 287 20.49 22.68 -15.18
CA ARG A 287 21.40 21.55 -15.48
C ARG A 287 22.79 21.96 -15.97
N LYS A 288 23.06 23.26 -16.09
CA LYS A 288 24.31 23.77 -16.69
C LYS A 288 25.46 23.78 -15.68
N THR A 289 25.91 22.61 -15.27
CA THR A 289 26.93 22.42 -14.22
C THR A 289 28.30 23.04 -14.55
N THR A 290 28.77 22.94 -15.80
CA THR A 290 30.10 23.46 -16.20
C THR A 290 30.22 24.98 -16.10
N THR A 291 29.08 25.69 -16.24
CA THR A 291 29.03 27.16 -16.23
C THR A 291 28.37 27.73 -14.97
N THR A 292 27.59 26.92 -14.25
CA THR A 292 26.94 27.35 -13.01
C THR A 292 27.76 26.92 -11.80
N LYS A 293 28.74 27.73 -11.43
CA LYS A 293 29.53 27.59 -10.20
C LYS A 293 29.82 28.94 -9.56
N PHE A 294 30.05 28.95 -8.26
CA PHE A 294 30.61 30.11 -7.57
C PHE A 294 32.09 30.29 -7.99
N VAL A 295 32.49 31.53 -8.17
CA VAL A 295 33.87 31.87 -8.59
C VAL A 295 34.80 31.83 -7.38
N GLU A 296 34.26 32.12 -6.22
CA GLU A 296 34.93 32.19 -4.93
C GLU A 296 35.17 30.78 -4.36
N ALA A 297 36.44 30.43 -4.14
CA ALA A 297 36.84 29.14 -3.56
C ALA A 297 36.34 28.87 -2.14
N SER A 298 35.91 29.92 -1.43
CA SER A 298 35.32 29.81 -0.09
C SER A 298 33.86 29.39 -0.11
N ILE A 299 33.17 29.42 -1.27
CA ILE A 299 31.76 29.09 -1.39
C ILE A 299 31.60 27.72 -2.03
N ILE A 300 30.98 26.78 -1.31
CA ILE A 300 30.77 25.40 -1.75
C ILE A 300 29.29 25.19 -2.03
N ASN A 301 28.96 24.71 -3.22
CA ASN A 301 27.59 24.34 -3.56
C ASN A 301 27.39 22.82 -3.51
N ILE A 302 26.41 22.36 -2.75
CA ILE A 302 26.02 20.96 -2.61
C ILE A 302 24.67 20.78 -3.28
N PHE A 303 24.54 19.86 -4.24
CA PHE A 303 23.34 19.68 -5.06
C PHE A 303 23.13 18.23 -5.51
N GLY A 304 22.00 17.91 -6.15
CA GLY A 304 21.61 16.53 -6.51
C GLY A 304 21.10 16.32 -7.95
N HIS A 305 20.62 17.35 -8.64
CA HIS A 305 19.87 17.22 -9.91
C HIS A 305 20.65 16.73 -11.17
N VAL A 306 21.94 16.39 -11.08
CA VAL A 306 22.79 16.21 -12.28
C VAL A 306 23.47 14.85 -12.28
N SER A 307 23.39 14.13 -13.42
CA SER A 307 23.91 12.77 -13.53
C SER A 307 25.40 12.66 -13.20
N ASP A 308 25.77 11.49 -12.64
CA ASP A 308 27.09 11.14 -12.09
C ASP A 308 28.32 11.40 -12.98
N MET A 309 28.15 11.67 -14.27
CA MET A 309 29.26 11.67 -15.23
C MET A 309 30.10 12.94 -15.22
N GLU A 310 29.65 14.04 -14.62
CA GLU A 310 30.37 15.29 -14.73
C GLU A 310 30.28 16.11 -13.44
N ILE A 311 31.44 16.27 -12.78
CA ILE A 311 31.91 17.44 -12.01
C ILE A 311 32.21 17.17 -10.53
N ILE A 312 33.51 17.08 -10.27
CA ILE A 312 34.13 17.37 -8.99
C ILE A 312 35.01 18.60 -9.22
N ASN A 313 34.41 19.78 -9.28
CA ASN A 313 35.18 21.02 -9.09
C ASN A 313 35.37 21.19 -7.57
N GLN A 314 36.47 21.81 -7.13
CA GLN A 314 36.81 21.96 -5.70
C GLN A 314 35.70 22.63 -4.84
N ASN A 315 34.76 23.35 -5.47
CA ASN A 315 33.70 24.12 -4.82
C ASN A 315 32.30 23.55 -5.08
N GLN A 316 32.19 22.32 -5.61
CA GLN A 316 30.91 21.69 -5.96
C GLN A 316 30.89 20.24 -5.50
N VAL A 317 29.80 19.86 -4.83
CA VAL A 317 29.56 18.49 -4.38
C VAL A 317 28.23 18.02 -4.96
N ASN A 318 28.31 17.03 -5.85
CA ASN A 318 27.12 16.43 -6.43
C ASN A 318 26.73 15.14 -5.69
N LEU A 319 25.55 15.16 -5.08
CA LEU A 319 24.94 14.08 -4.32
C LEU A 319 23.92 13.27 -5.13
N ASP A 320 23.79 13.49 -6.45
CA ASP A 320 22.95 12.61 -7.28
C ASP A 320 23.36 11.16 -7.05
N SER A 321 22.36 10.30 -6.90
CA SER A 321 22.58 8.86 -6.85
C SER A 321 21.42 8.18 -7.54
N ASP A 322 21.73 7.17 -8.34
CA ASP A 322 20.70 6.34 -8.96
C ASP A 322 19.97 5.42 -7.97
N LEU A 323 20.41 5.41 -6.71
CA LEU A 323 19.79 4.62 -5.67
C LEU A 323 18.34 5.06 -5.47
N GLY A 324 17.40 4.16 -5.75
CA GLY A 324 15.96 4.42 -5.64
C GLY A 324 15.30 4.97 -6.90
N LYS A 325 16.04 5.20 -8.01
CA LYS A 325 15.46 5.62 -9.31
C LYS A 325 14.64 4.51 -9.98
N TYR A 326 14.98 3.24 -9.76
CA TYR A 326 14.27 2.11 -10.34
C TYR A 326 13.60 1.27 -9.24
N ASN A 327 12.41 0.71 -9.53
CA ASN A 327 11.73 -0.26 -8.67
C ASN A 327 12.55 -1.54 -8.42
N ILE A 328 13.62 -1.72 -9.19
CA ILE A 328 14.65 -2.72 -8.98
C ILE A 328 15.78 -2.00 -8.26
N PHE A 329 16.01 -2.37 -7.00
CA PHE A 329 17.07 -1.83 -6.16
C PHE A 329 18.44 -2.13 -6.77
N ASP A 330 18.91 -1.25 -7.66
CA ASP A 330 20.20 -1.37 -8.32
C ASP A 330 21.33 -1.27 -7.28
N LYS A 331 22.48 -1.89 -7.56
CA LYS A 331 23.61 -2.10 -6.63
C LYS A 331 24.39 -0.82 -6.27
N LYS A 332 23.83 0.36 -6.54
CA LYS A 332 24.49 1.64 -6.37
C LYS A 332 24.31 2.15 -4.93
N GLY A 333 25.39 2.68 -4.35
CA GLY A 333 25.44 3.11 -2.96
C GLY A 333 24.72 4.44 -2.70
N LEU A 334 24.39 4.69 -1.43
CA LEU A 334 23.87 5.97 -0.95
C LEU A 334 25.01 7.00 -0.92
N LYS A 335 24.77 8.21 -1.44
CA LYS A 335 25.70 9.34 -1.31
C LYS A 335 25.25 10.24 -0.15
N ILE A 336 26.16 10.48 0.79
CA ILE A 336 25.90 11.29 1.98
C ILE A 336 27.02 12.32 2.12
N PHE A 337 26.65 13.57 2.38
CA PHE A 337 27.61 14.61 2.74
C PHE A 337 27.43 15.03 4.19
N SER A 338 28.53 15.28 4.92
CA SER A 338 28.47 15.69 6.32
C SER A 338 29.41 16.83 6.66
N VAL A 339 28.91 17.77 7.47
CA VAL A 339 29.68 18.90 7.97
C VAL A 339 29.54 19.06 9.47
N TYR A 340 30.69 19.08 10.16
CA TYR A 340 30.77 19.16 11.61
C TYR A 340 31.04 20.60 12.04
N LYS A 341 30.30 21.06 13.03
CA LYS A 341 30.43 22.36 13.69
C LYS A 341 30.74 22.13 15.17
N TYR A 342 31.75 22.82 15.68
CA TYR A 342 32.05 22.83 17.11
C TYR A 342 31.05 23.73 17.84
N GLN A 343 30.47 23.26 18.95
CA GLN A 343 29.70 24.09 19.87
C GLN A 343 30.48 24.25 21.18
N PRO A 344 30.94 25.47 21.54
CA PRO A 344 31.57 25.70 22.82
C PRO A 344 30.65 25.31 23.97
N SER A 345 31.19 24.54 24.92
CA SER A 345 30.47 24.03 26.10
C SER A 345 29.81 25.12 26.97
N SER A 346 30.19 26.39 26.82
CA SER A 346 29.62 27.53 27.54
C SER A 346 28.16 27.86 27.19
N ASN A 347 27.60 27.31 26.10
CA ASN A 347 26.21 27.52 25.69
C ASN A 347 25.24 26.39 26.11
N LEU A 348 25.74 25.30 26.72
CA LEU A 348 24.93 24.24 27.32
C LEU A 348 24.64 24.59 28.79
N LYS A 349 23.81 25.62 29.04
CA LYS A 349 23.29 25.83 30.40
C LYS A 349 22.21 24.80 30.70
N GLU A 350 22.49 23.97 31.70
CA GLU A 350 21.63 22.96 32.31
C GLU A 350 20.23 23.52 32.63
N THR A 351 19.21 22.98 31.96
CA THR A 351 17.84 22.98 32.47
C THR A 351 17.78 21.91 33.57
N VAL A 352 18.18 22.30 34.78
CA VAL A 352 18.22 21.45 35.98
C VAL A 352 16.82 20.90 36.29
N TYR A 353 16.70 19.58 36.24
CA TYR A 353 15.60 18.81 36.81
C TYR A 353 15.51 19.07 38.32
N LYS A 354 14.41 19.67 38.78
CA LYS A 354 14.06 19.66 40.20
C LYS A 354 13.53 18.27 40.57
N SER A 355 14.36 17.50 41.25
CA SER A 355 13.96 16.36 42.05
C SER A 355 13.05 16.84 43.19
N CYS A 356 11.95 16.13 43.44
CA CYS A 356 11.23 16.19 44.70
C CYS A 356 11.37 14.83 45.36
N ASN A 357 12.13 14.80 46.46
CA ASN A 357 12.12 13.71 47.41
C ASN A 357 11.77 14.27 48.80
N SER A 358 11.05 13.44 49.55
CA SER A 358 10.72 13.50 50.98
C SER A 358 9.61 14.47 51.44
N SER A 359 8.46 13.87 51.81
CA SER A 359 8.08 13.87 53.21
C SER A 359 7.31 12.58 53.54
N THR A 360 7.70 12.03 54.68
CA THR A 360 7.22 10.86 55.38
C THR A 360 5.81 11.07 55.92
N ASP A 361 4.94 10.07 55.82
CA ASP A 361 4.06 9.75 56.94
C ASP A 361 3.63 8.29 56.97
N ASN A 362 3.70 7.74 58.19
CA ASN A 362 3.49 6.34 58.54
C ASN A 362 2.01 5.97 58.55
N GLY A 363 1.67 4.82 57.96
CA GLY A 363 0.33 4.25 58.05
C GLY A 363 0.30 2.79 57.65
N SER A 364 0.62 1.91 58.60
CA SER A 364 0.56 0.45 58.49
C SER A 364 -0.88 -0.06 58.36
N VAL A 365 -1.26 -0.70 57.25
CA VAL A 365 -2.33 -1.73 57.25
C VAL A 365 -2.05 -2.84 56.23
N LYS A 366 -2.23 -4.05 56.75
CA LYS A 366 -2.15 -5.42 56.23
C LYS A 366 -2.50 -5.64 54.75
N SER A 367 -1.68 -6.53 54.18
CA SER A 367 -1.90 -7.33 52.99
C SER A 367 -3.21 -8.11 53.01
N GLU A 368 -4.02 -7.97 51.96
CA GLU A 368 -4.94 -9.02 51.53
C GLU A 368 -5.09 -9.01 50.01
N SER A 369 -4.70 -10.12 49.41
CA SER A 369 -4.73 -10.44 48.00
C SER A 369 -6.14 -10.76 47.52
N THR A 370 -6.72 -9.95 46.62
CA THR A 370 -7.77 -10.42 45.71
C THR A 370 -7.66 -9.74 44.34
N SER A 371 -7.20 -10.49 43.35
CA SER A 371 -7.14 -10.09 41.95
C SER A 371 -8.52 -10.16 41.29
N LYS A 372 -9.22 -9.02 41.17
CA LYS A 372 -10.34 -8.88 40.22
C LYS A 372 -9.86 -8.18 38.96
N ARG A 373 -9.49 -8.98 37.94
CA ARG A 373 -9.30 -8.53 36.55
C ARG A 373 -10.62 -7.97 36.01
N LYS A 374 -10.66 -6.66 35.75
CA LYS A 374 -11.68 -6.04 34.89
C LYS A 374 -11.26 -6.28 33.43
N ASN A 375 -12.06 -7.06 32.71
CA ASN A 375 -12.00 -7.19 31.26
C ASN A 375 -12.43 -5.85 30.62
N ILE A 376 -11.52 -5.20 29.91
CA ILE A 376 -11.84 -4.15 28.94
C ILE A 376 -11.88 -4.86 27.59
N GLY A 377 -13.09 -5.17 27.12
CA GLY A 377 -13.32 -5.75 25.80
C GLY A 377 -13.21 -4.66 24.72
N SER A 378 -12.36 -4.88 23.73
CA SER A 378 -12.30 -4.07 22.51
C SER A 378 -13.43 -4.50 21.55
N TYR A 379 -14.13 -3.51 21.02
CA TYR A 379 -15.24 -3.66 20.07
C TYR A 379 -14.71 -3.95 18.66
N SER A 380 -15.20 -5.02 18.03
CA SER A 380 -15.04 -5.27 16.59
C SER A 380 -16.27 -4.78 15.82
N SER A 381 -16.03 -4.28 14.61
CA SER A 381 -17.02 -3.76 13.67
C SER A 381 -18.03 -4.84 13.25
N LYS A 382 -19.32 -4.55 13.45
CA LYS A 382 -20.45 -5.31 12.91
C LYS A 382 -20.97 -4.60 11.67
N THR A 383 -21.23 -5.38 10.63
CA THR A 383 -21.91 -5.00 9.39
C THR A 383 -23.29 -4.43 9.68
N SER A 384 -23.56 -3.26 9.09
CA SER A 384 -24.81 -2.52 9.19
C SER A 384 -25.96 -3.31 8.55
N ALA A 385 -26.88 -3.82 9.36
CA ALA A 385 -28.24 -4.06 8.88
C ALA A 385 -28.77 -2.72 8.35
N LYS A 386 -29.34 -2.68 7.14
CA LYS A 386 -30.00 -1.47 6.62
C LYS A 386 -31.18 -1.16 7.54
N ILE A 387 -30.97 -0.24 8.48
CA ILE A 387 -32.01 0.29 9.36
C ILE A 387 -32.98 1.04 8.44
N LYS A 388 -34.17 0.47 8.25
CA LYS A 388 -35.11 0.93 7.22
C LYS A 388 -35.71 2.31 7.46
N ASP A 389 -35.50 2.92 8.62
CA ASP A 389 -36.00 4.27 8.90
C ASP A 389 -34.99 5.10 9.70
N ILE A 390 -34.10 5.79 8.98
CA ILE A 390 -33.22 6.82 9.56
C ILE A 390 -33.99 8.10 9.91
N GLU A 391 -35.10 8.35 9.23
CA GLU A 391 -35.82 9.64 9.28
C GLU A 391 -36.36 10.00 10.66
N PRO A 392 -36.92 9.09 11.49
CA PRO A 392 -37.32 9.42 12.85
C PRO A 392 -36.15 9.90 13.72
N ILE A 393 -35.01 9.21 13.62
CA ILE A 393 -33.80 9.51 14.40
C ILE A 393 -33.19 10.84 13.95
N LYS A 394 -33.14 11.04 12.64
CA LYS A 394 -32.70 12.30 12.04
C LYS A 394 -33.61 13.45 12.47
N GLY A 395 -34.93 13.24 12.49
CA GLY A 395 -35.92 14.19 12.99
C GLY A 395 -35.65 14.63 14.42
N ASP A 396 -35.53 13.68 15.36
CA ASP A 396 -35.27 13.95 16.78
C ASP A 396 -33.96 14.73 16.99
N VAL A 397 -32.90 14.33 16.27
CA VAL A 397 -31.59 15.00 16.35
C VAL A 397 -31.68 16.43 15.80
N LEU A 398 -32.34 16.63 14.66
CA LEU A 398 -32.51 17.96 14.08
C LEU A 398 -33.36 18.85 14.98
N GLU A 399 -34.41 18.34 15.63
CA GLU A 399 -35.23 19.09 16.59
C GLU A 399 -34.39 19.58 17.79
N ILE A 400 -33.54 18.72 18.36
CA ILE A 400 -32.62 19.09 19.45
C ILE A 400 -31.70 20.25 19.04
N LEU A 401 -31.11 20.16 17.84
CA LEU A 401 -30.21 21.20 17.33
C LEU A 401 -30.97 22.50 17.00
N GLU A 402 -32.17 22.39 16.44
CA GLU A 402 -33.01 23.53 16.07
C GLU A 402 -33.48 24.30 17.31
N LYS A 403 -33.80 23.61 18.42
CA LYS A 403 -34.17 24.25 19.68
C LYS A 403 -33.07 25.17 20.21
N TYR A 404 -31.80 24.79 20.07
CA TYR A 404 -30.68 25.66 20.42
C TYR A 404 -30.57 26.87 19.47
N LEU A 405 -30.78 26.67 18.16
CA LEU A 405 -30.79 27.76 17.18
C LEU A 405 -31.92 28.78 17.47
N LYS A 406 -33.09 28.32 17.91
CA LYS A 406 -34.26 29.16 18.23
C LYS A 406 -34.17 29.88 19.58
N THR A 407 -33.57 29.26 20.61
CA THR A 407 -33.53 29.79 21.99
C THR A 407 -32.35 30.70 22.29
N ASN A 408 -31.47 30.97 21.32
CA ASN A 408 -30.33 31.85 21.52
C ASN A 408 -30.80 33.33 21.48
N PRO A 409 -30.64 34.12 22.57
CA PRO A 409 -31.15 35.49 22.65
C PRO A 409 -30.54 36.45 21.61
N ASN A 410 -29.41 36.10 20.98
CA ASN A 410 -28.85 36.84 19.84
C ASN A 410 -29.64 36.64 18.52
N ASN A 411 -30.66 35.79 18.52
CA ASN A 411 -31.54 35.52 17.37
C ASN A 411 -32.88 36.29 17.47
N ALA A 412 -33.13 37.01 18.58
CA ALA A 412 -34.31 37.84 18.75
C ALA A 412 -33.97 39.32 18.51
N SER A 413 -34.29 39.80 17.31
CA SER A 413 -34.41 41.22 16.94
C SER A 413 -33.23 42.17 17.28
N ARG A 414 -32.25 42.31 16.37
CA ARG A 414 -31.71 43.62 15.92
C ARG A 414 -30.63 43.46 14.84
N SER A 415 -30.98 43.92 13.64
CA SER A 415 -30.17 44.11 12.43
C SER A 415 -29.62 42.86 11.71
N ARG A 416 -30.19 42.60 10.54
CA ARG A 416 -29.72 41.63 9.52
C ARG A 416 -28.26 41.88 9.08
N ASN A 417 -27.75 43.09 9.30
CA ASN A 417 -26.37 43.50 8.98
C ASN A 417 -25.35 43.03 10.02
N VAL A 418 -25.71 42.98 11.32
CA VAL A 418 -24.87 42.35 12.35
C VAL A 418 -24.88 40.82 12.18
N TRP A 419 -26.00 40.25 11.76
CA TRP A 419 -26.13 38.83 11.44
C TRP A 419 -25.24 38.38 10.27
N LEU A 420 -25.14 39.18 9.19
CA LEU A 420 -24.21 38.90 8.08
C LEU A 420 -22.74 39.06 8.49
N TYR A 421 -22.42 39.98 9.41
CA TYR A 421 -21.08 40.19 9.92
C TYR A 421 -20.57 39.01 10.79
N PHE A 422 -21.48 38.25 11.41
CA PHE A 422 -21.13 37.10 12.26
C PHE A 422 -21.21 35.72 11.59
N LYS A 423 -21.53 35.67 10.29
CA LYS A 423 -21.58 34.41 9.53
C LYS A 423 -20.17 33.78 9.51
N GLY A 424 -20.01 32.69 10.25
CA GLY A 424 -18.75 31.92 10.33
C GLY A 424 -17.88 32.12 11.59
N ARG A 425 -18.29 32.95 12.55
CA ARG A 425 -17.43 33.28 13.73
C ARG A 425 -17.99 32.92 15.12
N ASN A 426 -19.18 32.31 15.21
CA ASN A 426 -19.82 31.94 16.49
C ASN A 426 -20.29 30.48 16.53
N HIS A 427 -20.59 29.96 17.73
CA HIS A 427 -21.18 28.61 17.96
C HIS A 427 -22.40 28.34 17.07
N ILE A 428 -23.16 29.38 16.70
CA ILE A 428 -24.32 29.30 15.80
C ILE A 428 -23.91 28.82 14.40
N GLY A 429 -22.93 29.47 13.75
CA GLY A 429 -22.50 29.08 12.39
C GLY A 429 -21.87 27.69 12.35
N ARG A 430 -21.25 27.25 13.45
CA ARG A 430 -20.78 25.87 13.59
C ARG A 430 -21.94 24.90 13.78
N LEU A 431 -22.95 25.24 14.59
CA LEU A 431 -24.14 24.42 14.75
C LEU A 431 -24.93 24.31 13.46
N GLU A 432 -25.03 25.36 12.65
CA GLU A 432 -25.64 25.34 11.32
C GLU A 432 -24.91 24.36 10.38
N LYS A 433 -23.58 24.32 10.41
CA LYS A 433 -22.80 23.33 9.66
C LYS A 433 -23.14 21.91 10.11
N VAL A 434 -23.16 21.67 11.43
CA VAL A 434 -23.51 20.36 12.02
C VAL A 434 -24.93 19.95 11.66
N PHE A 435 -25.89 20.88 11.76
CA PHE A 435 -27.28 20.71 11.37
C PHE A 435 -27.40 20.32 9.90
N ASN A 436 -26.75 21.05 9.00
CA ASN A 436 -26.77 20.75 7.56
C ASN A 436 -26.10 19.41 7.24
N SER A 437 -24.99 19.06 7.90
CA SER A 437 -24.34 17.76 7.73
C SER A 437 -25.22 16.59 8.19
N ILE A 438 -25.95 16.74 9.31
CA ILE A 438 -26.89 15.73 9.80
C ILE A 438 -28.10 15.62 8.88
N LYS A 439 -28.61 16.75 8.38
CA LYS A 439 -29.71 16.79 7.41
C LYS A 439 -29.37 16.02 6.13
N SER A 440 -28.13 16.11 5.65
CA SER A 440 -27.65 15.37 4.48
C SER A 440 -27.22 13.92 4.77
N SER A 441 -27.17 13.50 6.03
CA SER A 441 -26.66 12.18 6.39
C SER A 441 -27.60 11.06 5.91
N THR A 442 -27.02 9.95 5.48
CA THR A 442 -27.76 8.79 4.92
C THR A 442 -27.72 7.56 5.83
N SER A 443 -26.94 7.60 6.91
CA SER A 443 -26.84 6.52 7.90
C SER A 443 -26.81 7.07 9.33
N ILE A 444 -27.18 6.22 10.30
CA ILE A 444 -27.11 6.58 11.73
C ILE A 444 -25.65 6.73 12.16
N GLU A 445 -24.77 5.90 11.61
CA GLU A 445 -23.33 5.93 11.85
C GLU A 445 -22.73 7.28 11.43
N GLU A 446 -23.19 7.85 10.31
CA GLU A 446 -22.77 9.17 9.84
C GLU A 446 -23.26 10.28 10.81
N ILE A 447 -24.52 10.24 11.24
CA ILE A 447 -25.07 11.17 12.23
C ILE A 447 -24.27 11.10 13.54
N GLN A 448 -24.00 9.88 14.02
CA GLN A 448 -23.23 9.66 15.25
C GLN A 448 -21.80 10.18 15.12
N SER A 449 -21.13 9.89 14.00
CA SER A 449 -19.77 10.34 13.72
C SER A 449 -19.66 11.87 13.68
N ILE A 450 -20.61 12.55 13.02
CA ILE A 450 -20.66 14.01 12.98
C ILE A 450 -20.76 14.59 14.39
N LEU A 451 -21.66 14.06 15.21
CA LEU A 451 -21.88 14.55 16.58
C LEU A 451 -20.69 14.27 17.51
N GLU A 452 -20.11 13.06 17.46
CA GLU A 452 -18.94 12.69 18.25
C GLU A 452 -17.71 13.52 17.87
N ASN A 453 -17.51 13.80 16.58
CA ASN A 453 -16.43 14.69 16.13
C ASN A 453 -16.57 16.09 16.75
N GLN A 454 -17.80 16.64 16.79
CA GLN A 454 -18.03 17.95 17.42
C GLN A 454 -17.78 17.92 18.93
N LYS A 455 -18.21 16.87 19.62
CA LYS A 455 -17.94 16.67 21.04
C LYS A 455 -16.44 16.61 21.31
N ASN A 456 -15.70 15.81 20.55
CA ASN A 456 -14.26 15.61 20.72
C ASN A 456 -13.46 16.89 20.52
N ILE A 457 -13.87 17.77 19.59
CA ILE A 457 -13.21 19.06 19.39
C ILE A 457 -13.35 19.97 20.63
N PHE A 458 -14.49 19.92 21.32
CA PHE A 458 -14.70 20.66 22.58
C PHE A 458 -13.95 20.01 23.75
N ASP A 459 -13.94 18.68 23.85
CA ASP A 459 -13.19 17.93 24.87
C ASP A 459 -11.68 18.23 24.77
N PHE A 460 -11.17 18.22 23.54
CA PHE A 460 -9.77 18.55 23.23
C PHE A 460 -9.42 20.00 23.56
N ALA A 461 -10.29 20.95 23.18
CA ALA A 461 -10.04 22.36 23.47
C ALA A 461 -10.06 22.63 24.98
N HIS A 462 -10.90 21.93 25.75
CA HIS A 462 -10.98 22.07 27.20
C HIS A 462 -9.79 21.44 27.94
N SER A 463 -9.31 20.28 27.49
CA SER A 463 -8.09 19.66 28.06
C SER A 463 -6.87 20.58 27.88
N TYR A 464 -6.80 21.30 26.75
CA TYR A 464 -5.74 22.27 26.48
C TYR A 464 -5.80 23.51 27.40
N THR A 465 -6.99 23.97 27.79
CA THR A 465 -7.15 25.12 28.70
C THR A 465 -6.78 24.80 30.16
N LYS A 466 -6.86 23.54 30.60
CA LYS A 466 -6.48 23.16 31.97
C LYS A 466 -4.97 23.10 32.21
N SER A 467 -4.16 23.04 31.14
CA SER A 467 -2.71 22.86 31.26
C SER A 467 -1.88 24.16 31.29
N LYS A 468 -2.50 25.34 31.25
CA LYS A 468 -1.79 26.63 31.29
C LYS A 468 -2.39 27.58 32.33
N ASP A 469 -1.57 27.97 33.31
CA ASP A 469 -1.86 28.99 34.35
C ASP A 469 -1.92 30.44 33.82
N SER A 470 -2.08 30.65 32.51
CA SER A 470 -2.08 31.99 31.92
C SER A 470 -3.49 32.57 31.84
N GLN A 471 -3.70 33.71 32.51
CA GLN A 471 -4.85 34.60 32.31
C GLN A 471 -5.07 34.87 30.81
N ILE A 472 -6.29 34.62 30.33
CA ILE A 472 -6.65 34.73 28.92
C ILE A 472 -6.87 36.21 28.56
N TYR A 473 -5.95 36.81 27.81
CA TYR A 473 -6.19 38.08 27.10
C TYR A 473 -6.81 37.81 25.73
N GLU A 474 -7.92 38.49 25.45
CA GLU A 474 -8.81 38.28 24.31
C GLU A 474 -8.17 38.67 22.96
N HIS A 475 -7.96 37.76 21.98
CA HIS A 475 -8.00 38.00 20.50
C HIS A 475 -7.88 36.68 19.70
N TRP A 476 -8.59 36.57 18.54
CA TRP A 476 -8.80 35.29 17.80
C TRP A 476 -7.53 34.99 17.02
N ASN A 477 -6.93 33.80 17.17
CA ASN A 477 -5.87 33.39 16.25
C ASN A 477 -6.47 32.77 14.98
N LYS A 478 -5.72 32.85 13.87
CA LYS A 478 -6.15 32.56 12.50
C LYS A 478 -6.50 31.08 12.21
N PHE A 479 -6.39 30.15 13.16
CA PHE A 479 -6.34 28.70 12.89
C PHE A 479 -7.59 27.90 13.29
N GLY A 480 -8.76 28.53 13.43
CA GLY A 480 -10.03 27.80 13.61
C GLY A 480 -10.26 27.15 14.98
N GLY A 481 -9.45 27.48 15.99
CA GLY A 481 -9.65 27.03 17.38
C GLY A 481 -10.93 27.58 18.02
N ILE A 482 -11.58 26.77 18.89
CA ILE A 482 -12.68 27.22 19.74
C ILE A 482 -12.11 28.23 20.72
N LYS A 483 -12.61 29.45 20.67
CA LYS A 483 -11.94 30.55 21.34
C LYS A 483 -12.56 31.00 22.65
N ASN A 484 -13.74 30.47 22.95
CA ASN A 484 -14.38 30.60 24.26
C ASN A 484 -14.77 29.19 24.68
N VAL A 485 -13.76 28.37 25.01
CA VAL A 485 -14.02 27.10 25.67
C VAL A 485 -14.50 27.44 27.07
N PRO A 486 -15.74 27.07 27.45
CA PRO A 486 -16.24 27.40 28.77
C PRO A 486 -15.33 26.76 29.83
N GLN A 487 -15.00 27.52 30.88
CA GLN A 487 -14.20 27.02 32.01
C GLN A 487 -14.82 25.76 32.62
N ASN A 488 -16.13 25.61 32.49
CA ASN A 488 -16.85 24.37 32.73
C ASN A 488 -17.56 23.94 31.44
N LEU A 489 -17.06 22.89 30.78
CA LEU A 489 -17.69 22.32 29.59
C LEU A 489 -19.14 21.92 29.84
N ASP A 490 -19.44 21.39 31.03
CA ASP A 490 -20.78 20.95 31.39
C ASP A 490 -21.75 22.12 31.58
N SER A 491 -21.29 23.37 31.70
CA SER A 491 -22.17 24.56 31.69
C SER A 491 -22.38 25.15 30.28
N SER A 492 -21.71 24.62 29.26
CA SER A 492 -21.84 25.08 27.87
C SER A 492 -23.14 24.58 27.26
N LYS A 493 -24.11 25.48 27.01
CA LYS A 493 -25.37 25.12 26.33
C LYS A 493 -25.13 24.44 24.97
N PHE A 494 -24.11 24.86 24.22
CA PHE A 494 -23.76 24.23 22.94
C PHE A 494 -23.31 22.78 23.13
N TYR A 495 -22.37 22.55 24.06
CA TYR A 495 -21.84 21.21 24.34
C TYR A 495 -22.93 20.28 24.89
N GLN A 496 -23.77 20.78 25.79
CA GLN A 496 -24.95 20.06 26.28
C GLN A 496 -25.90 19.67 25.14
N THR A 497 -26.11 20.56 24.16
CA THR A 497 -26.95 20.28 22.98
C THR A 497 -26.38 19.13 22.16
N ILE A 498 -25.07 19.14 21.87
CA ILE A 498 -24.39 18.05 21.17
C ILE A 498 -24.49 16.72 21.95
N ARG A 499 -24.26 16.73 23.27
CA ARG A 499 -24.40 15.53 24.11
C ARG A 499 -25.83 14.99 24.13
N THR A 500 -26.82 15.87 24.14
CA THR A 500 -28.24 15.50 24.10
C THR A 500 -28.56 14.83 22.77
N ALA A 501 -28.07 15.38 21.65
CA ALA A 501 -28.21 14.78 20.33
C ALA A 501 -27.54 13.39 20.23
N ILE A 502 -26.33 13.22 20.77
CA ILE A 502 -25.65 11.90 20.84
C ILE A 502 -26.50 10.90 21.65
N THR A 503 -27.08 11.35 22.75
CA THR A 503 -27.92 10.50 23.61
C THR A 503 -29.17 10.03 22.86
N ALA A 504 -29.83 10.92 22.10
CA ALA A 504 -30.98 10.57 21.27
C ALA A 504 -30.63 9.47 20.25
N VAL A 505 -29.50 9.62 19.54
CA VAL A 505 -29.01 8.58 18.61
C VAL A 505 -28.78 7.24 19.32
N ASN A 506 -28.14 7.25 20.48
CA ASN A 506 -27.82 6.02 21.23
C ASN A 506 -29.06 5.29 21.78
N VAL A 507 -30.11 6.03 22.17
CA VAL A 507 -31.40 5.44 22.58
C VAL A 507 -32.00 4.65 21.42
N HIS A 508 -32.01 5.25 20.23
CA HIS A 508 -32.52 4.59 19.03
C HIS A 508 -31.69 3.35 18.65
N VAL A 509 -30.36 3.46 18.59
CA VAL A 509 -29.46 2.33 18.30
C VAL A 509 -29.68 1.18 19.29
N SER A 510 -29.91 1.48 20.56
CA SER A 510 -30.14 0.47 21.60
C SER A 510 -31.52 -0.21 21.44
N SER A 511 -32.55 0.53 21.03
CA SER A 511 -33.88 -0.04 20.75
C SER A 511 -33.85 -1.03 19.58
N TYR A 512 -33.11 -0.72 18.50
CA TYR A 512 -32.94 -1.60 17.34
C TYR A 512 -32.17 -2.88 17.67
N LYS A 513 -31.10 -2.78 18.48
CA LYS A 513 -30.32 -3.96 18.93
C LYS A 513 -31.15 -4.95 19.76
N ASN A 514 -32.26 -4.50 20.36
CA ASN A 514 -33.17 -5.37 21.11
C ASN A 514 -34.22 -6.05 20.22
N LEU A 515 -34.56 -5.47 19.05
CA LEU A 515 -35.46 -6.08 18.05
C LEU A 515 -34.78 -7.22 17.26
N ASP A 516 -33.48 -7.08 16.98
CA ASP A 516 -32.71 -8.04 16.17
C ASP A 516 -32.43 -9.39 16.88
N LYS A 517 -32.66 -9.45 18.20
CA LYS A 517 -32.52 -10.69 18.98
C LYS A 517 -33.67 -11.71 18.79
N ARG A 518 -34.72 -11.36 18.03
CA ARG A 518 -35.87 -12.27 17.80
C ARG A 518 -35.82 -13.04 16.47
N THR A 519 -34.87 -12.75 15.58
CA THR A 519 -34.66 -13.53 14.35
C THR A 519 -33.48 -14.48 14.53
N GLY A 520 -33.78 -15.79 14.60
CA GLY A 520 -32.81 -16.83 14.94
C GLY A 520 -31.66 -16.95 13.94
N ASN A 521 -30.48 -16.44 14.32
CA ASN A 521 -29.21 -16.80 13.72
C ASN A 521 -28.52 -17.84 14.60
N TYR A 522 -28.29 -19.03 14.04
CA TYR A 522 -27.59 -20.13 14.67
C TYR A 522 -26.11 -19.78 14.85
N ASN A 523 -25.64 -19.77 16.09
CA ASN A 523 -24.22 -19.72 16.41
C ASN A 523 -23.59 -21.09 16.16
N VAL A 524 -22.66 -21.17 15.21
CA VAL A 524 -21.82 -22.36 14.98
C VAL A 524 -20.74 -22.39 16.07
N SER A 525 -20.77 -23.44 16.90
CA SER A 525 -19.79 -23.68 17.96
C SER A 525 -18.64 -24.57 17.49
N ASN A 526 -17.42 -24.13 17.80
CA ASN A 526 -16.12 -24.83 17.90
C ASN A 526 -15.11 -24.65 16.71
N PRO A 527 -13.94 -23.99 16.89
CA PRO A 527 -13.14 -23.43 15.79
C PRO A 527 -11.89 -24.25 15.34
N ASN A 528 -11.78 -25.53 15.68
CA ASN A 528 -10.47 -26.20 15.57
C ASN A 528 -10.11 -26.80 14.19
N SER A 529 -11.02 -26.80 13.20
CA SER A 529 -10.73 -27.25 11.83
C SER A 529 -11.70 -26.60 10.85
N HIS A 530 -11.20 -26.00 9.77
CA HIS A 530 -12.04 -25.46 8.69
C HIS A 530 -12.71 -26.56 7.85
N PHE A 531 -12.35 -27.82 8.02
CA PHE A 531 -12.89 -28.94 7.24
C PHE A 531 -13.49 -29.92 8.25
N ASN A 532 -14.79 -29.78 8.50
CA ASN A 532 -15.51 -30.63 9.44
C ASN A 532 -16.08 -31.84 8.70
N VAL A 533 -15.53 -33.00 9.04
CA VAL A 533 -15.80 -34.31 8.41
C VAL A 533 -17.28 -34.74 8.51
N ASN A 534 -17.98 -34.20 9.51
CA ASN A 534 -19.41 -34.48 9.77
C ASN A 534 -20.31 -33.27 9.48
N SER A 535 -19.74 -32.17 8.99
CA SER A 535 -20.50 -30.97 8.69
C SER A 535 -21.20 -31.16 7.36
N GLU A 536 -22.51 -31.32 7.44
CA GLU A 536 -23.40 -31.05 6.33
C GLU A 536 -23.26 -29.60 5.79
N PHE A 537 -22.51 -28.72 6.43
CA PHE A 537 -22.38 -27.32 6.05
C PHE A 537 -21.03 -27.04 5.41
N PHE A 538 -21.03 -26.17 4.39
CA PHE A 538 -19.80 -25.63 3.83
C PHE A 538 -19.13 -24.73 4.87
N THR A 539 -17.82 -24.84 5.03
CA THR A 539 -17.08 -23.90 5.84
C THR A 539 -16.73 -22.68 5.01
N THR A 540 -17.21 -21.53 5.47
CA THR A 540 -16.85 -20.21 4.97
C THR A 540 -15.37 -19.92 5.23
N LEU A 541 -14.68 -19.36 4.24
CA LEU A 541 -13.29 -18.95 4.39
C LEU A 541 -13.20 -17.42 4.25
N PRO A 542 -12.81 -16.67 5.30
CA PRO A 542 -12.79 -15.22 5.22
C PRO A 542 -11.79 -14.73 4.18
N ASN A 543 -12.16 -13.69 3.44
CA ASN A 543 -11.24 -13.04 2.54
C ASN A 543 -10.24 -12.21 3.34
N VAL A 544 -9.01 -12.68 3.48
CA VAL A 544 -7.94 -11.99 4.20
C VAL A 544 -7.03 -11.26 3.19
N GLY A 545 -7.62 -10.33 2.45
CA GLY A 545 -6.98 -9.54 1.39
C GLY A 545 -7.44 -9.95 0.00
N ASN A 546 -6.52 -10.41 -0.85
CA ASN A 546 -6.84 -10.92 -2.19
C ASN A 546 -6.85 -12.46 -2.22
N THR A 547 -7.51 -13.11 -1.26
CA THR A 547 -7.43 -14.57 -1.06
C THR A 547 -8.50 -15.37 -1.75
N CYS A 548 -9.36 -14.74 -2.54
CA CYS A 548 -10.48 -15.40 -3.20
C CYS A 548 -10.06 -16.60 -4.06
N TYR A 549 -8.92 -16.51 -4.77
CA TYR A 549 -8.36 -17.62 -5.56
C TYR A 549 -7.93 -18.82 -4.70
N ILE A 550 -7.43 -18.56 -3.48
CA ILE A 550 -7.11 -19.61 -2.50
C ILE A 550 -8.41 -20.21 -1.96
N ASN A 551 -9.31 -19.36 -1.50
CA ASN A 551 -10.57 -19.76 -0.88
C ASN A 551 -11.39 -20.63 -1.84
N SER A 552 -11.55 -20.21 -3.10
CA SER A 552 -12.28 -20.99 -4.11
C SER A 552 -11.62 -22.34 -4.38
N SER A 553 -10.29 -22.41 -4.43
CA SER A 553 -9.55 -23.65 -4.70
C SER A 553 -9.59 -24.61 -3.51
N LEU A 554 -9.47 -24.11 -2.28
CA LEU A 554 -9.62 -24.92 -1.07
C LEU A 554 -11.06 -25.45 -0.92
N GLN A 555 -12.06 -24.63 -1.24
CA GLN A 555 -13.46 -25.05 -1.24
C GLN A 555 -13.76 -26.07 -2.34
N LEU A 556 -13.15 -25.94 -3.53
CA LEU A 556 -13.23 -26.96 -4.59
C LEU A 556 -12.71 -28.31 -4.07
N LEU A 557 -11.58 -28.29 -3.37
CA LEU A 557 -10.97 -29.47 -2.79
C LEU A 557 -11.78 -30.06 -1.62
N ASP A 558 -12.57 -29.28 -0.87
CA ASP A 558 -13.51 -29.85 0.10
C ASP A 558 -14.55 -30.79 -0.53
N HIS A 559 -14.81 -30.65 -1.84
CA HIS A 559 -15.75 -31.52 -2.53
C HIS A 559 -15.23 -32.94 -2.73
N ILE A 560 -13.91 -33.15 -2.55
CA ILE A 560 -13.32 -34.50 -2.57
C ILE A 560 -13.23 -35.14 -1.19
N ASN A 561 -13.40 -34.38 -0.11
CA ASN A 561 -13.47 -34.91 1.26
C ASN A 561 -14.73 -35.76 1.44
N GLY A 562 -14.52 -36.99 1.91
CA GLY A 562 -15.60 -37.90 2.34
C GLY A 562 -15.62 -38.07 3.85
N PRO A 563 -16.70 -38.63 4.43
CA PRO A 563 -16.82 -38.87 5.87
C PRO A 563 -15.68 -39.73 6.45
N SER A 564 -15.08 -40.60 5.63
CA SER A 564 -14.00 -41.50 6.01
C SER A 564 -12.60 -40.99 5.64
N GLN A 565 -12.49 -39.90 4.88
CA GLN A 565 -11.23 -39.39 4.34
C GLN A 565 -11.23 -37.86 4.40
N ASN A 566 -10.64 -37.31 5.46
CA ASN A 566 -10.28 -35.90 5.52
C ASN A 566 -8.83 -35.74 5.08
N PHE A 567 -8.63 -35.49 3.79
CA PHE A 567 -7.31 -35.20 3.24
C PHE A 567 -6.76 -33.86 3.76
N PHE A 568 -7.64 -33.00 4.29
CA PHE A 568 -7.40 -31.60 4.56
C PHE A 568 -7.53 -31.27 6.05
N LYS A 569 -6.44 -31.42 6.79
CA LYS A 569 -6.30 -30.80 8.12
C LYS A 569 -5.78 -29.38 8.00
N PHE A 570 -6.50 -28.54 7.26
CA PHE A 570 -6.13 -27.14 7.17
C PHE A 570 -6.45 -26.44 8.49
N GLN A 571 -5.44 -25.80 9.07
CA GLN A 571 -5.62 -25.00 10.26
C GLN A 571 -6.60 -23.87 9.95
N ALA A 572 -7.50 -23.60 10.89
CA ALA A 572 -8.40 -22.48 10.75
C ALA A 572 -7.60 -21.17 10.65
N PHE A 573 -7.86 -20.38 9.62
CA PHE A 573 -7.34 -19.04 9.48
C PHE A 573 -8.48 -18.02 9.40
N SER A 574 -8.35 -16.94 10.16
CA SER A 574 -9.17 -15.73 10.08
C SER A 574 -8.33 -14.49 9.79
N THR A 575 -7.01 -14.67 9.73
CA THR A 575 -6.03 -13.62 9.50
C THR A 575 -5.03 -14.07 8.44
N ARG A 576 -4.37 -13.10 7.80
CA ARG A 576 -3.31 -13.37 6.83
C ARG A 576 -2.14 -14.17 7.43
N SER A 577 -1.78 -13.92 8.69
CA SER A 577 -0.69 -14.65 9.35
C SER A 577 -1.02 -16.14 9.51
N GLY A 578 -2.26 -16.47 9.87
CA GLY A 578 -2.72 -17.87 9.92
C GLY A 578 -2.70 -18.52 8.54
N LEU A 579 -3.06 -17.77 7.50
CA LEU A 579 -2.97 -18.23 6.12
C LEU A 579 -1.52 -18.42 5.65
N SER A 580 -0.58 -17.59 6.09
CA SER A 580 0.83 -17.73 5.75
C SER A 580 1.41 -19.07 6.18
N SER A 581 1.06 -19.56 7.37
CA SER A 581 1.49 -20.87 7.83
C SER A 581 0.90 -22.02 7.01
N LEU A 582 -0.27 -21.80 6.39
CA LEU A 582 -0.86 -22.77 5.47
C LEU A 582 -0.14 -22.74 4.11
N ILE A 583 0.20 -21.55 3.62
CA ILE A 583 0.71 -21.36 2.24
C ILE A 583 2.24 -21.45 2.15
N SER A 584 2.97 -21.31 3.26
CA SER A 584 4.45 -21.37 3.28
C SER A 584 5.03 -22.67 2.73
N ASP A 585 4.23 -23.73 2.72
CA ASP A 585 4.61 -25.04 2.20
C ASP A 585 4.50 -25.13 0.66
N PHE A 586 3.85 -24.15 0.02
CA PHE A 586 3.62 -24.14 -1.44
C PHE A 586 4.62 -23.22 -2.12
N TRP A 587 5.54 -23.83 -2.87
CA TRP A 587 6.57 -23.15 -3.64
C TRP A 587 6.11 -22.95 -5.09
N LEU A 588 6.35 -21.74 -5.62
CA LEU A 588 6.50 -21.56 -7.06
C LEU A 588 7.94 -21.92 -7.47
N PRO A 589 8.18 -22.34 -8.73
CA PRO A 589 9.51 -22.70 -9.22
C PRO A 589 10.60 -21.64 -9.01
N ASP A 590 10.23 -20.36 -8.89
CA ASP A 590 11.16 -19.22 -8.83
C ASP A 590 11.33 -18.62 -7.41
N GLY A 591 11.01 -19.38 -6.36
CA GLY A 591 11.15 -18.90 -4.97
C GLY A 591 10.16 -17.81 -4.56
N GLN A 592 9.20 -17.48 -5.43
CA GLN A 592 8.04 -16.68 -5.07
C GLN A 592 7.05 -17.55 -4.27
N THR A 593 6.51 -17.01 -3.18
CA THR A 593 5.39 -17.65 -2.50
C THR A 593 4.11 -17.02 -3.02
N PHE A 594 3.03 -17.81 -3.20
CA PHE A 594 1.71 -17.29 -3.57
C PHE A 594 1.21 -16.18 -2.63
N ASN A 595 1.87 -15.97 -1.50
CA ASN A 595 1.46 -15.06 -0.44
C ASN A 595 2.31 -13.78 -0.32
N SER A 596 3.51 -13.71 -0.93
CA SER A 596 4.44 -12.60 -0.66
C SER A 596 3.95 -11.24 -1.17
N ASN A 597 3.19 -11.21 -2.28
CA ASN A 597 2.94 -9.95 -2.99
C ASN A 597 1.57 -9.31 -2.71
N THR A 598 0.75 -9.87 -1.83
CA THR A 598 -0.64 -9.44 -1.54
C THR A 598 -1.57 -9.32 -2.75
N SER A 599 -1.09 -9.49 -3.98
CA SER A 599 -1.84 -9.37 -5.22
C SER A 599 -2.76 -10.57 -5.42
N GLN A 600 -3.81 -10.35 -6.21
CA GLN A 600 -4.60 -11.43 -6.76
C GLN A 600 -3.70 -12.33 -7.62
N GLN A 601 -3.90 -13.64 -7.53
CA GLN A 601 -3.20 -14.66 -8.31
C GLN A 601 -4.21 -15.56 -9.00
N ASP A 602 -3.71 -16.41 -9.88
CA ASP A 602 -4.55 -17.35 -10.59
C ASP A 602 -4.97 -18.56 -9.73
N ALA A 603 -6.27 -18.88 -9.74
CA ALA A 603 -6.82 -19.98 -8.95
C ALA A 603 -6.34 -21.36 -9.45
N ALA A 604 -6.11 -21.51 -10.77
CA ALA A 604 -5.69 -22.79 -11.35
C ALA A 604 -4.21 -23.05 -11.06
N GLU A 605 -3.37 -22.01 -11.13
CA GLU A 605 -1.97 -22.08 -10.74
C GLU A 605 -1.80 -22.45 -9.26
N PHE A 606 -2.55 -21.79 -8.37
CA PHE A 606 -2.54 -22.11 -6.94
C PHE A 606 -3.00 -23.56 -6.69
N LEU A 607 -4.11 -23.98 -7.32
CA LEU A 607 -4.62 -25.34 -7.20
C LEU A 607 -3.60 -26.38 -7.70
N GLN A 608 -2.94 -26.10 -8.83
CA GLN A 608 -1.92 -26.99 -9.40
C GLN A 608 -0.70 -27.11 -8.48
N SER A 609 -0.22 -25.99 -7.93
CA SER A 609 0.90 -25.98 -6.97
C SER A 609 0.55 -26.74 -5.70
N LEU A 610 -0.66 -26.54 -5.16
CA LEU A 610 -1.17 -27.26 -4.01
C LEU A 610 -1.19 -28.78 -4.27
N ILE A 611 -1.72 -29.20 -5.44
CA ILE A 611 -1.79 -30.61 -5.81
C ILE A 611 -0.40 -31.22 -5.98
N ASN A 612 0.55 -30.48 -6.55
CA ASN A 612 1.91 -30.96 -6.82
C ASN A 612 2.86 -30.84 -5.62
N SER A 613 2.43 -30.19 -4.53
CA SER A 613 3.28 -29.99 -3.36
C SER A 613 3.69 -31.32 -2.73
N ASN A 614 4.94 -31.44 -2.28
CA ASN A 614 5.48 -32.66 -1.65
C ASN A 614 4.62 -33.16 -0.48
N ARG A 615 3.95 -32.24 0.23
CA ARG A 615 3.08 -32.56 1.36
C ARG A 615 1.82 -33.31 0.96
N TYR A 616 1.23 -33.02 -0.20
CA TYR A 616 -0.07 -33.57 -0.59
C TYR A 616 -0.06 -34.40 -1.88
N LYS A 617 1.01 -34.35 -2.67
CA LYS A 617 1.15 -35.05 -3.95
C LYS A 617 0.80 -36.52 -3.84
N GLU A 618 1.36 -37.23 -2.87
CA GLU A 618 1.09 -38.67 -2.67
C GLU A 618 -0.37 -38.97 -2.33
N SER A 619 -1.07 -38.04 -1.67
CA SER A 619 -2.49 -38.18 -1.35
C SER A 619 -3.38 -37.85 -2.54
N PHE A 620 -2.98 -36.89 -3.39
CA PHE A 620 -3.79 -36.42 -4.52
C PHE A 620 -3.56 -37.17 -5.81
N LEU A 621 -2.36 -37.69 -6.05
CA LEU A 621 -2.04 -38.39 -7.28
C LEU A 621 -3.03 -39.54 -7.54
N PRO A 622 -3.39 -40.42 -6.58
CA PRO A 622 -4.38 -41.45 -6.83
C PRO A 622 -5.79 -40.91 -7.14
N ILE A 623 -6.10 -39.67 -6.74
CA ILE A 623 -7.45 -39.07 -6.80
C ILE A 623 -7.66 -38.27 -8.09
N PHE A 624 -6.61 -37.62 -8.59
CA PHE A 624 -6.66 -36.70 -9.73
C PHE A 624 -5.79 -37.12 -10.90
N LYS A 625 -5.06 -38.25 -10.83
CA LYS A 625 -4.20 -38.69 -11.94
C LYS A 625 -5.00 -38.86 -13.23
N ILE A 626 -4.51 -38.19 -14.27
CA ILE A 626 -4.98 -38.22 -15.64
C ILE A 626 -3.80 -38.70 -16.49
N SER A 627 -3.92 -39.87 -17.09
CA SER A 627 -2.85 -40.42 -17.94
C SER A 627 -3.15 -40.12 -19.40
N HIS A 628 -2.19 -39.54 -20.10
CA HIS A 628 -2.25 -39.24 -21.53
C HIS A 628 -1.26 -40.11 -22.28
N ARG A 629 -1.66 -40.54 -23.48
CA ARG A 629 -0.75 -41.02 -24.50
C ARG A 629 -0.27 -39.80 -25.24
N VAL A 630 1.01 -39.51 -25.13
CA VAL A 630 1.65 -38.43 -25.88
C VAL A 630 2.24 -39.04 -27.12
N GLN A 631 1.83 -38.52 -28.27
CA GLN A 631 2.40 -38.87 -29.57
C GLN A 631 3.17 -37.67 -30.10
N LYS A 632 4.49 -37.80 -30.18
CA LYS A 632 5.40 -36.79 -30.74
C LYS A 632 5.80 -37.18 -32.15
N LYS A 633 5.76 -36.22 -33.08
CA LYS A 633 6.20 -36.40 -34.47
C LYS A 633 7.20 -35.31 -34.82
N VAL A 634 8.43 -35.70 -35.14
CA VAL A 634 9.49 -34.76 -35.53
C VAL A 634 9.37 -34.48 -37.04
N THR A 635 8.54 -33.51 -37.40
CA THR A 635 8.21 -33.20 -38.80
C THR A 635 9.39 -32.69 -39.62
N SER A 636 10.40 -32.13 -38.95
CA SER A 636 11.61 -31.62 -39.58
C SER A 636 12.72 -32.67 -39.82
N CYS A 637 12.52 -33.93 -39.41
CA CYS A 637 13.46 -35.00 -39.69
C CYS A 637 13.14 -35.69 -41.03
N GLN A 638 14.02 -35.57 -42.03
CA GLN A 638 13.81 -36.17 -43.36
C GLN A 638 13.65 -37.70 -43.32
N THR A 639 14.35 -38.37 -42.40
CA THR A 639 14.35 -39.84 -42.30
C THR A 639 13.21 -40.38 -41.44
N HIS A 640 12.84 -39.67 -40.37
CA HIS A 640 11.93 -40.19 -39.33
C HIS A 640 10.65 -39.37 -39.13
N ALA A 641 10.34 -38.42 -40.03
CA ALA A 641 9.09 -37.64 -39.95
C ALA A 641 7.82 -38.51 -39.93
N HIS A 642 7.90 -39.76 -40.40
CA HIS A 642 6.79 -40.70 -40.42
C HIS A 642 6.69 -41.61 -39.19
N ILE A 643 7.68 -41.60 -38.29
CA ILE A 643 7.70 -42.49 -37.13
C ILE A 643 7.23 -41.72 -35.89
N PRO A 644 5.98 -41.93 -35.43
CA PRO A 644 5.52 -41.33 -34.18
C PRO A 644 6.25 -41.96 -32.98
N GLN A 645 6.65 -41.12 -32.04
CA GLN A 645 7.17 -41.54 -30.75
C GLN A 645 6.05 -41.47 -29.73
N PHE A 646 5.88 -42.54 -28.95
CA PHE A 646 4.85 -42.62 -27.93
C PHE A 646 5.46 -42.58 -26.53
N SER A 647 4.91 -41.73 -25.67
CA SER A 647 5.16 -41.76 -24.23
C SER A 647 3.85 -41.67 -23.47
N THR A 648 3.91 -41.89 -22.16
CA THR A 648 2.79 -41.66 -21.26
C THR A 648 3.13 -40.53 -20.31
N ASP A 649 2.27 -39.52 -20.26
CA ASP A 649 2.40 -38.39 -19.33
C ASP A 649 1.24 -38.42 -18.34
N ASP A 650 1.55 -38.22 -17.06
CA ASP A 650 0.56 -38.07 -16.01
C ASP A 650 0.38 -36.60 -15.66
N LEU A 651 -0.87 -36.14 -15.66
CA LEU A 651 -1.30 -34.81 -15.24
C LEU A 651 -2.29 -34.93 -14.08
N ASN A 652 -2.44 -33.87 -13.30
CA ASN A 652 -3.46 -33.80 -12.23
C ASN A 652 -4.64 -32.90 -12.60
N MET A 653 -4.50 -32.13 -13.68
CA MET A 653 -5.51 -31.20 -14.17
C MET A 653 -5.39 -31.13 -15.70
N LEU A 654 -6.51 -31.26 -16.39
CA LEU A 654 -6.55 -31.12 -17.85
C LEU A 654 -6.71 -29.65 -18.21
N HIS A 655 -5.76 -29.11 -18.96
CA HIS A 655 -5.79 -27.74 -19.44
C HIS A 655 -6.32 -27.68 -20.86
N ILE A 656 -7.41 -26.95 -21.07
CA ILE A 656 -8.03 -26.79 -22.40
C ILE A 656 -7.83 -25.35 -22.87
N GLY A 657 -7.17 -25.20 -24.03
CA GLY A 657 -7.05 -23.93 -24.72
C GLY A 657 -8.40 -23.46 -25.26
N ILE A 658 -8.67 -22.16 -25.19
CA ILE A 658 -9.88 -21.58 -25.74
C ILE A 658 -9.52 -20.64 -26.87
N ASN A 659 -10.08 -20.88 -28.07
CA ASN A 659 -9.98 -19.95 -29.18
C ASN A 659 -11.26 -19.10 -29.25
N GLU A 660 -11.15 -17.81 -28.90
CA GLU A 660 -12.31 -16.92 -28.82
C GLU A 660 -13.03 -16.75 -30.17
N GLY A 661 -12.30 -16.60 -31.27
CA GLY A 661 -12.87 -16.49 -32.61
C GLY A 661 -13.69 -17.73 -32.99
N ARG A 662 -13.26 -18.92 -32.58
CA ARG A 662 -14.03 -20.17 -32.78
C ARG A 662 -15.29 -20.24 -31.95
N ILE A 663 -15.26 -19.84 -30.67
CA ILE A 663 -16.47 -19.87 -29.83
C ILE A 663 -17.53 -18.91 -30.37
N GLN A 664 -17.11 -17.74 -30.84
CA GLN A 664 -18.03 -16.75 -31.42
C GLN A 664 -18.77 -17.30 -32.65
N GLN A 665 -18.14 -18.17 -33.44
CA GLN A 665 -18.76 -18.79 -34.63
C GLN A 665 -19.74 -19.92 -34.29
N GLN A 666 -19.56 -20.63 -33.17
CA GLN A 666 -20.30 -21.87 -32.87
C GLN A 666 -21.28 -21.75 -31.68
N HIS A 667 -21.74 -20.54 -31.36
CA HIS A 667 -22.74 -20.20 -30.31
C HIS A 667 -23.14 -21.36 -29.37
N ASN A 668 -22.65 -21.35 -28.13
CA ASN A 668 -22.81 -22.42 -27.12
C ASN A 668 -22.02 -23.71 -27.41
N LEU A 669 -20.72 -23.57 -27.71
CA LEU A 669 -19.80 -24.70 -27.86
C LEU A 669 -19.84 -25.63 -26.64
N PRO A 670 -20.17 -26.93 -26.80
CA PRO A 670 -20.15 -27.91 -25.70
C PRO A 670 -18.74 -28.20 -25.22
N LEU A 671 -18.55 -28.38 -23.91
CA LEU A 671 -17.25 -28.76 -23.33
C LEU A 671 -16.78 -30.11 -23.88
N LYS A 672 -17.68 -31.06 -24.11
CA LYS A 672 -17.32 -32.34 -24.73
C LYS A 672 -16.59 -32.16 -26.06
N LYS A 673 -17.06 -31.23 -26.90
CA LYS A 673 -16.43 -30.94 -28.19
C LYS A 673 -15.05 -30.31 -28.02
N LEU A 674 -14.87 -29.42 -27.05
CA LEU A 674 -13.55 -28.85 -26.72
C LEU A 674 -12.56 -29.93 -26.26
N LEU A 675 -13.03 -30.95 -25.52
CA LEU A 675 -12.21 -32.09 -25.12
C LEU A 675 -11.78 -32.94 -26.31
N GLU A 676 -12.73 -33.28 -27.19
CA GLU A 676 -12.45 -34.03 -28.42
C GLU A 676 -11.46 -33.26 -29.32
N GLU A 677 -11.61 -31.94 -29.42
CA GLU A 677 -10.67 -31.07 -30.15
C GLU A 677 -9.29 -31.03 -29.49
N ALA A 678 -9.21 -30.91 -28.16
CA ALA A 678 -7.94 -30.90 -27.43
C ALA A 678 -7.16 -32.22 -27.59
N GLU A 679 -7.84 -33.36 -27.73
CA GLU A 679 -7.19 -34.65 -28.02
C GLU A 679 -6.61 -34.75 -29.45
N GLN A 680 -7.16 -33.96 -30.37
CA GLN A 680 -6.74 -33.91 -31.77
C GLN A 680 -5.79 -32.75 -32.07
N GLU A 681 -5.61 -31.82 -31.13
CA GLU A 681 -4.79 -30.63 -31.32
C GLU A 681 -3.31 -31.02 -31.45
N GLU A 682 -2.73 -30.72 -32.61
CA GLU A 682 -1.28 -30.81 -32.82
C GLU A 682 -0.62 -29.57 -32.23
N MET A 683 -0.02 -29.72 -31.06
CA MET A 683 0.76 -28.65 -30.44
C MET A 683 2.14 -28.56 -31.12
N PRO A 684 2.54 -27.39 -31.65
CA PRO A 684 3.86 -27.24 -32.24
C PRO A 684 4.93 -27.40 -31.15
N LEU A 685 5.89 -28.26 -31.42
CA LEU A 685 7.08 -28.43 -30.61
C LEU A 685 8.26 -27.82 -31.36
N ASN A 686 8.82 -26.76 -30.81
CA ASN A 686 10.11 -26.27 -31.29
C ASN A 686 11.23 -27.14 -30.72
N ASP A 687 12.36 -27.18 -31.41
CA ASP A 687 13.61 -27.65 -30.83
C ASP A 687 13.63 -29.14 -30.41
N GLN A 688 12.87 -30.00 -31.08
CA GLN A 688 12.74 -31.41 -30.73
C GLN A 688 13.95 -32.25 -31.14
N VAL A 689 14.32 -33.20 -30.27
CA VAL A 689 15.34 -34.20 -30.57
C VAL A 689 14.71 -35.35 -31.35
N CYS A 690 15.31 -35.74 -32.48
CA CYS A 690 14.93 -36.96 -33.18
C CYS A 690 15.58 -38.18 -32.52
N TYR A 691 14.94 -38.76 -31.51
CA TYR A 691 15.45 -39.94 -30.80
C TYR A 691 15.74 -41.14 -31.72
N ALA A 692 14.99 -41.31 -32.81
CA ALA A 692 15.27 -42.35 -33.81
C ALA A 692 16.62 -42.14 -34.54
N CYS A 693 16.98 -40.88 -34.89
CA CYS A 693 18.31 -40.57 -35.42
C CYS A 693 19.43 -40.81 -34.39
N MET A 694 19.12 -40.58 -33.11
CA MET A 694 20.08 -40.76 -32.02
C MET A 694 20.34 -42.25 -31.75
N GLU A 695 19.29 -43.06 -31.74
CA GLU A 695 19.34 -44.51 -31.57
C GLU A 695 20.03 -45.22 -32.74
N GLU A 696 19.72 -44.84 -34.00
CA GLU A 696 20.38 -45.37 -35.20
C GLU A 696 21.88 -45.06 -35.24
N ALA A 697 22.30 -43.93 -34.65
CA ALA A 697 23.70 -43.56 -34.53
C ALA A 697 24.42 -44.28 -33.38
N HIS A 698 23.72 -45.14 -32.63
CA HIS A 698 24.17 -45.76 -31.38
C HIS A 698 24.68 -44.73 -30.34
N ASP A 699 24.16 -43.51 -30.41
CA ASP A 699 24.59 -42.38 -29.59
C ASP A 699 23.68 -42.27 -28.36
N ASN A 700 23.61 -43.37 -27.59
CA ASN A 700 22.65 -43.56 -26.50
C ASN A 700 22.97 -42.75 -25.23
N ASP A 701 24.07 -41.99 -25.23
CA ASP A 701 24.44 -41.13 -24.11
C ASP A 701 23.60 -39.85 -24.14
N TYR A 702 22.79 -39.61 -23.10
CA TYR A 702 21.99 -38.41 -22.98
C TYR A 702 22.88 -37.23 -22.55
N SER A 703 23.66 -36.70 -23.50
CA SER A 703 24.52 -35.54 -23.31
C SER A 703 23.93 -34.29 -23.97
N VAL A 704 24.17 -33.12 -23.38
CA VAL A 704 23.82 -31.81 -23.98
C VAL A 704 24.42 -31.64 -25.39
N LYS A 705 25.54 -32.32 -25.65
CA LYS A 705 26.19 -32.36 -26.96
C LYS A 705 25.36 -33.15 -27.97
N ASN A 706 24.75 -34.25 -27.55
CA ASN A 706 23.88 -35.08 -28.39
C ASN A 706 22.52 -34.43 -28.62
N GLU A 707 21.93 -33.78 -27.61
CA GLU A 707 20.71 -32.98 -27.79
C GLU A 707 20.89 -31.92 -28.88
N LYS A 708 22.04 -31.21 -28.91
CA LYS A 708 22.35 -30.23 -29.96
C LYS A 708 22.54 -30.87 -31.33
N LYS A 709 23.18 -32.05 -31.39
CA LYS A 709 23.48 -32.78 -32.63
C LYS A 709 22.21 -33.31 -33.31
N TYR A 710 21.23 -33.76 -32.52
CA TYR A 710 19.99 -34.37 -33.00
C TYR A 710 18.78 -33.44 -32.90
N LYS A 711 19.00 -32.16 -32.56
CA LYS A 711 17.99 -31.12 -32.56
C LYS A 711 17.47 -30.91 -33.98
N ARG A 712 16.15 -31.03 -34.15
CA ARG A 712 15.43 -30.80 -35.39
C ARG A 712 14.39 -29.72 -35.11
N GLY A 713 14.30 -28.72 -35.99
CA GLY A 713 13.69 -27.42 -35.68
C GLY A 713 12.20 -27.47 -35.30
N HIS A 714 11.44 -28.42 -35.85
CA HIS A 714 9.99 -28.50 -35.68
C HIS A 714 9.48 -29.93 -35.50
N GLY A 715 8.49 -30.07 -34.62
CA GLY A 715 7.66 -31.25 -34.46
C GLY A 715 6.24 -30.88 -34.02
N VAL A 716 5.39 -31.89 -33.86
CA VAL A 716 4.05 -31.74 -33.29
C VAL A 716 3.83 -32.77 -32.19
N GLU A 717 3.07 -32.37 -31.17
CA GLU A 717 2.62 -33.23 -30.08
C GLU A 717 1.11 -33.36 -30.12
N THR A 718 0.60 -34.58 -30.01
CA THR A 718 -0.83 -34.84 -29.75
C THR A 718 -0.94 -35.59 -28.43
N ARG A 719 -1.98 -35.27 -27.65
CA ARG A 719 -2.22 -35.89 -26.34
C ARG A 719 -3.58 -36.56 -26.36
N LYS A 720 -3.61 -37.88 -26.31
CA LYS A 720 -4.86 -38.64 -26.19
C LYS A 720 -5.07 -39.09 -24.75
N LEU A 721 -6.22 -38.78 -24.18
CA LEU A 721 -6.56 -39.24 -22.84
C LEU A 721 -6.65 -40.79 -22.81
N ILE A 722 -5.94 -41.43 -21.88
CA ILE A 722 -5.92 -42.90 -21.67
C ILE A 722 -6.80 -43.28 -20.50
N SER A 723 -6.74 -42.55 -19.40
CA SER A 723 -7.56 -42.80 -18.23
C SER A 723 -7.67 -41.56 -17.38
N ALA A 724 -8.78 -41.45 -16.65
CA ALA A 724 -9.03 -40.43 -15.67
C ALA A 724 -9.38 -41.08 -14.32
N SER A 725 -8.93 -40.45 -13.24
CA SER A 725 -9.17 -40.92 -11.88
C SER A 725 -10.61 -40.66 -11.41
N LYS A 726 -10.91 -41.01 -10.16
CA LYS A 726 -12.18 -40.81 -9.47
C LYS A 726 -12.70 -39.38 -9.58
N TYR A 727 -11.81 -38.39 -9.56
CA TYR A 727 -12.15 -37.00 -9.82
C TYR A 727 -11.35 -36.47 -11.00
N PHE A 728 -12.01 -35.65 -11.80
CA PHE A 728 -11.47 -35.10 -13.03
C PHE A 728 -11.57 -33.57 -13.00
N ILE A 729 -10.42 -32.90 -12.99
CA ILE A 729 -10.33 -31.43 -12.96
C ILE A 729 -10.01 -30.91 -14.36
N ILE A 730 -10.82 -29.97 -14.84
CA ILE A 730 -10.62 -29.29 -16.12
C ILE A 730 -10.41 -27.80 -15.85
N HIS A 731 -9.31 -27.25 -16.37
CA HIS A 731 -9.04 -25.82 -16.40
C HIS A 731 -9.25 -25.30 -17.82
N LEU A 732 -10.22 -24.40 -17.97
CA LEU A 732 -10.47 -23.65 -19.19
C LEU A 732 -9.57 -22.41 -19.23
N LYS A 733 -8.60 -22.35 -20.14
CA LYS A 733 -7.65 -21.23 -20.26
C LYS A 733 -8.35 -19.96 -20.78
N ARG A 734 -9.06 -19.28 -19.87
CA ARG A 734 -9.82 -18.06 -20.16
C ARG A 734 -8.98 -16.79 -20.16
N PHE A 735 -7.68 -16.89 -19.93
CA PHE A 735 -6.76 -15.76 -19.97
C PHE A 735 -5.68 -16.02 -21.01
N GLY A 736 -5.32 -14.99 -21.76
CA GLY A 736 -4.31 -15.05 -22.80
C GLY A 736 -3.54 -13.74 -22.91
N TYR A 737 -2.51 -13.77 -23.75
CA TYR A 737 -1.72 -12.60 -24.12
C TYR A 737 -1.98 -12.28 -25.59
N ASP A 738 -2.22 -11.01 -25.90
CA ASP A 738 -2.27 -10.53 -27.28
C ASP A 738 -0.85 -10.41 -27.87
N GLN A 739 -0.74 -9.96 -29.12
CA GLN A 739 0.53 -9.83 -29.82
C GLN A 739 1.47 -8.77 -29.20
N ASP A 740 0.91 -7.81 -28.47
CA ASP A 740 1.64 -6.73 -27.79
C ASP A 740 2.00 -7.09 -26.33
N GLY A 741 1.66 -8.31 -25.89
CA GLY A 741 1.85 -8.76 -24.51
C GLY A 741 0.78 -8.25 -23.54
N GLY A 742 -0.29 -7.62 -24.03
CA GLY A 742 -1.47 -7.26 -23.25
C GLY A 742 -2.25 -8.49 -22.79
N VAL A 743 -2.78 -8.45 -21.56
CA VAL A 743 -3.54 -9.57 -20.98
C VAL A 743 -5.02 -9.39 -21.28
N TYR A 744 -5.66 -10.40 -21.87
CA TYR A 744 -7.11 -10.40 -22.12
C TYR A 744 -7.81 -11.59 -21.47
N LYS A 745 -9.14 -11.46 -21.29
CA LYS A 745 -10.02 -12.51 -20.76
C LYS A 745 -11.06 -12.93 -21.80
N ILE A 746 -11.14 -14.22 -22.06
CA ILE A 746 -12.14 -14.84 -22.92
C ILE A 746 -13.44 -15.00 -22.12
N SER A 747 -14.39 -14.11 -22.38
CA SER A 747 -15.69 -14.06 -21.69
C SER A 747 -16.78 -14.87 -22.41
N SER A 748 -16.44 -15.51 -23.52
CA SER A 748 -17.34 -16.33 -24.32
C SER A 748 -17.89 -17.52 -23.51
N THR A 749 -19.17 -17.80 -23.69
CA THR A 749 -19.89 -18.86 -22.98
C THR A 749 -19.56 -20.25 -23.54
N ILE A 750 -19.32 -21.22 -22.68
CA ILE A 750 -19.11 -22.64 -23.03
C ILE A 750 -20.22 -23.45 -22.37
N ASN A 751 -20.88 -24.34 -23.08
CA ASN A 751 -21.91 -25.18 -22.48
C ASN A 751 -21.26 -26.34 -21.70
N ILE A 752 -21.39 -26.33 -20.38
CA ILE A 752 -20.83 -27.38 -19.50
C ILE A 752 -21.94 -28.35 -19.11
N GLU A 753 -21.80 -29.60 -19.52
CA GLU A 753 -22.78 -30.65 -19.29
C GLU A 753 -22.85 -31.06 -17.79
N ASP A 754 -24.01 -31.54 -17.33
CA ASP A 754 -24.12 -32.14 -15.99
C ASP A 754 -23.40 -33.49 -15.90
N GLU A 755 -23.44 -34.22 -17.01
CA GLU A 755 -22.78 -35.51 -17.17
C GLU A 755 -21.83 -35.45 -18.36
N LEU A 756 -20.60 -35.87 -18.11
CA LEU A 756 -19.54 -35.90 -19.10
C LEU A 756 -19.07 -37.34 -19.24
N ARG A 757 -19.21 -37.89 -20.45
CA ARG A 757 -18.65 -39.20 -20.77
C ARG A 757 -17.25 -39.00 -21.31
N ILE A 758 -16.28 -39.55 -20.59
CA ILE A 758 -14.88 -39.56 -20.97
C ILE A 758 -14.50 -41.01 -21.20
N GLN A 759 -14.21 -41.36 -22.45
CA GLN A 759 -14.04 -42.75 -22.87
C GLN A 759 -15.30 -43.59 -22.53
N ASP A 760 -15.15 -44.66 -21.75
CA ASP A 760 -16.23 -45.53 -21.31
C ASP A 760 -16.75 -45.22 -19.90
N GLU A 761 -16.28 -44.12 -19.32
CA GLU A 761 -16.61 -43.74 -17.95
C GLU A 761 -17.50 -42.51 -17.92
N ASN A 762 -18.53 -42.56 -17.09
CA ASN A 762 -19.45 -41.44 -16.89
C ASN A 762 -19.03 -40.62 -15.67
N TYR A 763 -18.97 -39.31 -15.84
CA TYR A 763 -18.66 -38.38 -14.78
C TYR A 763 -19.82 -37.42 -14.56
N LYS A 764 -20.07 -37.06 -13.31
CA LYS A 764 -21.06 -36.07 -12.91
C LYS A 764 -20.41 -34.79 -12.41
N LEU A 765 -20.93 -33.65 -12.84
CA LEU A 765 -20.49 -32.33 -12.38
C LEU A 765 -20.77 -32.16 -10.89
N VAL A 766 -19.75 -31.78 -10.12
CA VAL A 766 -19.86 -31.63 -8.65
C VAL A 766 -19.69 -30.18 -8.21
N ALA A 767 -18.75 -29.46 -8.81
CA ALA A 767 -18.51 -28.06 -8.51
C ALA A 767 -17.71 -27.39 -9.63
N TYR A 768 -17.71 -26.06 -9.66
CA TYR A 768 -16.84 -25.28 -10.53
C TYR A 768 -16.52 -23.92 -9.93
N ILE A 769 -15.34 -23.39 -10.26
CA ILE A 769 -14.89 -22.05 -9.90
C ILE A 769 -15.24 -21.12 -11.06
N VAL A 770 -15.76 -19.93 -10.74
CA VAL A 770 -15.99 -18.84 -11.70
C VAL A 770 -15.04 -17.70 -11.35
N HIS A 771 -14.48 -17.06 -12.37
CA HIS A 771 -13.78 -15.78 -12.23
C HIS A 771 -14.68 -14.65 -12.72
N GLU A 772 -15.07 -13.75 -11.81
CA GLU A 772 -15.84 -12.54 -12.11
C GLU A 772 -14.90 -11.33 -12.16
N GLY A 773 -14.76 -10.71 -13.32
CA GLY A 773 -13.78 -9.64 -13.54
C GLY A 773 -13.41 -9.52 -15.01
N LYS A 774 -12.88 -8.37 -15.41
CA LYS A 774 -12.53 -8.08 -16.81
C LYS A 774 -11.13 -8.56 -17.20
N SER A 775 -10.24 -8.73 -16.23
CA SER A 775 -8.84 -9.13 -16.48
C SER A 775 -8.33 -10.04 -15.38
N LEU A 776 -7.16 -10.67 -15.60
CA LEU A 776 -6.46 -11.47 -14.59
C LEU A 776 -6.04 -10.62 -13.37
N ARG A 777 -5.82 -9.31 -13.57
CA ARG A 777 -5.32 -8.39 -12.53
C ARG A 777 -6.41 -7.82 -11.64
N ASN A 778 -7.68 -7.94 -12.03
CA ASN A 778 -8.81 -7.39 -11.29
C ASN A 778 -10.05 -8.26 -11.50
N GLY A 779 -10.35 -9.07 -10.48
CA GLY A 779 -11.57 -9.84 -10.41
C GLY A 779 -11.75 -10.55 -9.08
N HIS A 780 -12.62 -11.55 -9.08
CA HIS A 780 -13.00 -12.29 -7.90
C HIS A 780 -13.28 -13.74 -8.26
N TYR A 781 -12.70 -14.66 -7.50
CA TYR A 781 -12.95 -16.10 -7.67
C TYR A 781 -13.96 -16.57 -6.62
N TYR A 782 -14.94 -17.37 -7.05
CA TYR A 782 -15.90 -18.02 -6.16
C TYR A 782 -16.28 -19.39 -6.68
N LEU A 783 -16.78 -20.25 -5.79
CA LEU A 783 -17.18 -21.61 -6.12
C LEU A 783 -18.70 -21.70 -6.27
N ILE A 784 -19.16 -22.45 -7.26
CA ILE A 784 -20.53 -22.97 -7.32
C ILE A 784 -20.51 -24.45 -6.98
N SER A 785 -21.28 -24.83 -5.96
CA SER A 785 -21.37 -26.20 -5.45
C SER A 785 -22.69 -26.87 -5.85
N LEU A 786 -22.55 -28.09 -6.39
CA LEU A 786 -23.65 -29.02 -6.69
C LEU A 786 -23.64 -30.23 -5.74
N LYS A 787 -22.78 -30.22 -4.70
CA LYS A 787 -22.60 -31.33 -3.73
C LYS A 787 -23.92 -31.79 -3.09
N LYS A 788 -24.86 -30.86 -2.91
CA LYS A 788 -26.17 -31.05 -2.26
C LYS A 788 -27.36 -30.86 -3.21
N TYR A 789 -27.20 -31.19 -4.49
CA TYR A 789 -28.29 -31.14 -5.46
C TYR A 789 -29.57 -31.83 -4.90
N PRO A 790 -30.76 -31.19 -4.99
CA PRO A 790 -31.12 -30.06 -5.86
C PRO A 790 -30.79 -28.66 -5.32
N VAL A 791 -30.27 -28.53 -4.10
CA VAL A 791 -29.92 -27.21 -3.56
C VAL A 791 -28.53 -26.79 -4.03
N LEU A 792 -28.47 -25.63 -4.68
CA LEU A 792 -27.28 -25.08 -5.31
C LEU A 792 -26.73 -23.93 -4.45
N TYR A 793 -25.42 -23.87 -4.30
CA TYR A 793 -24.77 -22.87 -3.45
C TYR A 793 -23.69 -22.12 -4.22
N LYS A 794 -23.72 -20.78 -4.12
CA LYS A 794 -22.60 -19.90 -4.44
C LYS A 794 -21.83 -19.63 -3.16
N ILE A 795 -20.56 -20.01 -3.14
CA ILE A 795 -19.66 -19.83 -2.01
C ILE A 795 -18.60 -18.82 -2.41
N SER A 796 -18.68 -17.64 -1.81
CA SER A 796 -17.82 -16.50 -2.10
C SER A 796 -17.19 -16.04 -0.79
N ASP A 797 -15.97 -16.51 -0.54
CA ASP A 797 -15.25 -16.29 0.71
C ASP A 797 -16.07 -16.68 1.96
N ASP A 798 -16.48 -15.69 2.75
CA ASP A 798 -17.26 -15.85 3.97
C ASP A 798 -18.78 -15.86 3.74
N GLN A 799 -19.20 -15.78 2.48
CA GLN A 799 -20.60 -15.75 2.09
C GLN A 799 -21.02 -17.03 1.40
N ILE A 800 -22.10 -17.64 1.90
CA ILE A 800 -22.78 -18.75 1.24
C ILE A 800 -24.18 -18.29 0.89
N ALA A 801 -24.50 -18.29 -0.39
CA ALA A 801 -25.82 -17.97 -0.90
C ALA A 801 -26.42 -19.19 -1.60
N LYS A 802 -27.70 -19.47 -1.33
CA LYS A 802 -28.46 -20.38 -2.20
C LYS A 802 -28.76 -19.66 -3.50
N ILE A 803 -28.59 -20.36 -4.63
CA ILE A 803 -28.89 -19.82 -5.95
C ILE A 803 -29.95 -20.65 -6.66
N TYR A 804 -30.64 -20.04 -7.61
CA TYR A 804 -31.65 -20.72 -8.41
C TYR A 804 -31.02 -21.49 -9.58
N PRO A 805 -31.63 -22.58 -10.07
CA PRO A 805 -31.14 -23.33 -11.23
C PRO A 805 -30.89 -22.45 -12.47
N SER A 806 -31.73 -21.45 -12.72
CA SER A 806 -31.55 -20.52 -13.85
C SER A 806 -30.31 -19.63 -13.71
N GLU A 807 -29.92 -19.27 -12.49
CA GLU A 807 -28.70 -18.51 -12.22
C GLU A 807 -27.47 -19.42 -12.37
N GLU A 808 -27.55 -20.64 -11.82
CA GLU A 808 -26.51 -21.65 -11.94
C GLU A 808 -26.18 -21.95 -13.41
N ILE A 809 -27.19 -22.18 -14.27
CA ILE A 809 -26.98 -22.43 -15.71
C ILE A 809 -26.22 -21.26 -16.38
N LYS A 810 -26.48 -20.02 -15.98
CA LYS A 810 -25.76 -18.84 -16.51
C LYS A 810 -24.31 -18.81 -16.03
N LEU A 811 -24.09 -19.05 -14.74
CA LEU A 811 -22.75 -19.04 -14.13
C LEU A 811 -21.89 -20.19 -14.63
N ARG A 812 -22.48 -21.37 -14.83
CA ARG A 812 -21.80 -22.55 -15.36
C ARG A 812 -21.17 -22.29 -16.73
N LYS A 813 -21.84 -21.50 -17.57
CA LYS A 813 -21.30 -21.11 -18.88
C LYS A 813 -20.01 -20.29 -18.81
N GLN A 814 -19.73 -19.71 -17.65
CA GLN A 814 -18.56 -18.90 -17.33
C GLN A 814 -17.55 -19.65 -16.44
N ALA A 815 -17.73 -20.95 -16.25
CA ALA A 815 -16.83 -21.77 -15.43
C ALA A 815 -15.38 -21.63 -15.90
N TYR A 816 -14.47 -21.53 -14.93
CA TYR A 816 -13.04 -21.36 -15.12
C TYR A 816 -12.28 -22.65 -14.79
N ILE A 817 -12.59 -23.26 -13.63
CA ILE A 817 -12.10 -24.58 -13.22
C ILE A 817 -13.32 -25.45 -12.92
N ILE A 818 -13.34 -26.68 -13.40
CA ILE A 818 -14.49 -27.59 -13.33
C ILE A 818 -14.06 -28.88 -12.65
N LEU A 819 -14.86 -29.36 -11.71
CA LEU A 819 -14.66 -30.64 -11.02
C LEU A 819 -15.79 -31.61 -11.34
N TYR A 820 -15.40 -32.70 -11.98
CA TYR A 820 -16.23 -33.86 -12.25
C TYR A 820 -15.87 -35.02 -11.32
N LYS A 821 -16.86 -35.83 -10.96
CA LYS A 821 -16.67 -37.06 -10.18
C LYS A 821 -17.16 -38.25 -11.00
N LYS A 822 -16.34 -39.28 -11.10
CA LYS A 822 -16.70 -40.54 -11.74
C LYS A 822 -17.92 -41.14 -11.02
N ASN A 823 -18.94 -41.54 -11.78
CA ASN A 823 -20.07 -42.28 -11.23
C ASN A 823 -19.52 -43.61 -10.69
N GLY A 824 -19.75 -43.88 -9.41
CA GLY A 824 -19.50 -45.22 -8.87
C GLY A 824 -20.57 -46.14 -9.45
N ASN A 825 -20.15 -47.26 -10.03
CA ASN A 825 -21.07 -48.36 -10.34
C ASN A 825 -21.77 -48.84 -9.06
#